data_AF-A0A923TJ51-F1
#
_entry.id   AF-A0A923TJ51-F1
#
_cell.length_a   1.000
_cell.length_b   1.000
_cell.length_c   1.000
_cell.angle_alpha   90.00
_cell.angle_beta   90.00
_cell.angle_gamma   90.00
#
_symmetry.space_group_name_H-M   'P 1'
#
loop_
_entity.id
_entity.type
_entity.pdbx_description
1 polymer ?
#
loop_
_entity_poly.entity_id
_entity_poly.type
_entity_poly.pdbx_seq_one_letter_code
_entity_poly.pdbx_strand_id
1 'polypeptide(L)'
;MKSPRCFSALLALFASVASLAGPSSAGAAQYEQRLSNLSTRAQVGTGANIMITGFVVNDGAPKKILIRAAGLSLAKFGLTTGTLANPTLSLFDGTGQLVLQSDNWDSTDVALTAATSAAGAFALGTTTANGSNDSALVATLSPGAYTAQVSGVGNTSGIALLEVYDLTGSARLINLSTRAVVAPGNGILISGLVIAPGAGTRRLLIRAAGPSLTPLGVAGALSDPVFSIFDGKAVIIAGGSNDNWDSGTAANVAAVTAAVAQAGAFPFTAGSKDSALLIDLTPGSYTIQVAGVGGTGGVALVEVYDLTPESLSTVGVAATVAAADSKSSAPAIFTLTRVGNLTAAVNVAYTLGGTAISGADYVPVSGVAAFAAGASTATVALVPKANAANLNNRTATLTLVADKTYGVSVNDSASVSFYTNTGTLYVSNLRTPATVVGSSAYGTATIQLASDEKSAFVNVAFSNLSSPEVVAHLQIDGNYVYNLPQGQVGNAYWDFAPTGTYSTADLIAALKAGRITVSIDSATFTTGELTGNFVKNTGSATFNAPAAAPALDLTKITTQDAARFLTQATFGPKNDEIYALTTKGYSAWLTEQMALPASLHFTEANADFALNMATGAGGNANAVPPQPNTRVSAVNRQHAWWKLAVNAPDQLRQRVAFALSEILVTSDQNSTIANWEDGHTNYYDLLVRGAFGNFRQLLEDATLSPNMGIYLSSLRNAKATFNAQGVQLTQADENYAREIMQLLTIGLNELQPDGTLKLDINGQPIATYTQDTIVQMAKIFTGWGFYQSGANPNFRGTGPGSESYLNPMVLYPAFHDDTVKTIVSGKVIPVSQGGAKDLKDALDALFNHPNTGPFISRQLIQRLVTSNPSPGYIYRVASAFANNGAGVRGDLGAVVRAVLTDYEARSSVFLNTAGYGKAKEPLLRATSILRAFNGASDAGRYTNAGASLTNPETIGTTSLAQAAARAPTVFNFFEPGYVLPGALAAAGLYAPEFQILTDTTAITIPNYLYSVIYSNRNAATVGLALTDVLPLAKTPQQLVDYMNLVMSAGSLPKTMTDVIVSAITRMPASTSDTDKVRSALYLVVSAPAGSIQK
;
A
#
# COMPACT_ATOMS: atom_id res chain seq x y z
N MET A 1 -10.12 35.67 54.32
CA MET A 1 -9.86 36.41 53.06
C MET A 1 -11.09 37.24 52.73
N LYS A 2 -10.99 38.58 52.78
CA LYS A 2 -12.09 39.52 52.45
C LYS A 2 -11.72 40.29 51.18
N SER A 3 -12.31 39.92 50.03
CA SER A 3 -12.60 40.82 48.89
C SER A 3 -13.55 40.10 47.92
N PRO A 4 -14.84 40.48 47.82
CA PRO A 4 -15.83 39.72 47.05
C PRO A 4 -15.93 40.11 45.56
N ARG A 5 -15.19 41.10 45.07
CA ARG A 5 -15.42 41.68 43.73
C ARG A 5 -14.57 41.10 42.58
N CYS A 6 -13.41 40.48 42.84
CA CYS A 6 -12.65 39.77 41.78
C CYS A 6 -13.13 38.33 41.54
N PHE A 7 -13.86 37.72 42.49
CA PHE A 7 -14.26 36.31 42.42
C PHE A 7 -15.50 36.07 41.54
N SER A 8 -16.37 37.07 41.37
CA SER A 8 -17.64 36.90 40.63
C SER A 8 -17.47 36.85 39.10
N ALA A 9 -16.39 37.40 38.53
CA ALA A 9 -16.10 37.33 37.10
C ALA A 9 -15.51 35.96 36.68
N LEU A 10 -14.86 35.27 37.63
CA LEU A 10 -14.16 34.01 37.40
C LEU A 10 -15.10 32.79 37.25
N LEU A 11 -16.30 32.84 37.86
CA LEU A 11 -17.28 31.75 37.77
C LEU A 11 -18.15 31.81 36.50
N ALA A 12 -18.30 33.00 35.91
CA ALA A 12 -18.99 33.17 34.62
C ALA A 12 -18.29 32.41 33.48
N LEU A 13 -16.97 32.16 33.61
CA LEU A 13 -16.14 31.35 32.71
C LEU A 13 -16.64 29.90 32.57
N PHE A 14 -17.21 29.34 33.63
CA PHE A 14 -17.68 27.94 33.70
C PHE A 14 -19.22 27.83 33.62
N ALA A 15 -19.95 28.93 33.83
CA ALA A 15 -21.41 29.00 33.84
C ALA A 15 -22.04 29.30 32.47
N SER A 16 -21.27 29.73 31.45
CA SER A 16 -21.81 30.10 30.12
C SER A 16 -22.32 28.92 29.27
N VAL A 17 -22.32 27.70 29.80
CA VAL A 17 -22.79 26.47 29.11
C VAL A 17 -24.24 26.12 29.50
N ALA A 18 -24.91 26.93 30.32
CA ALA A 18 -26.22 26.58 30.90
C ALA A 18 -27.45 26.71 29.96
N SER A 19 -27.30 26.94 28.66
CA SER A 19 -28.43 27.02 27.72
C SER A 19 -28.36 25.99 26.59
N LEU A 20 -28.39 24.71 26.92
CA LEU A 20 -28.92 23.66 26.05
C LEU A 20 -30.39 23.43 26.41
N ALA A 21 -31.23 24.44 26.17
CA ALA A 21 -32.68 24.31 26.25
C ALA A 21 -33.26 24.51 24.84
N GLY A 22 -33.25 23.42 24.07
CA GLY A 22 -34.08 23.25 22.88
C GLY A 22 -34.52 21.78 22.83
N PRO A 23 -35.81 21.46 22.63
CA PRO A 23 -36.27 20.08 22.62
C PRO A 23 -35.86 19.43 21.31
N SER A 24 -34.74 18.71 21.28
CA SER A 24 -34.37 17.88 20.14
C SER A 24 -34.80 16.43 20.39
N SER A 25 -35.66 15.95 19.49
CA SER A 25 -36.03 14.55 19.21
C SER A 25 -35.13 13.47 19.83
N ALA A 26 -35.76 12.52 20.55
CA ALA A 26 -35.27 11.18 20.92
C ALA A 26 -33.74 10.97 20.85
N GLY A 27 -33.01 11.48 21.85
CA GLY A 27 -31.57 11.19 22.01
C GLY A 27 -31.34 9.82 22.66
N ALA A 28 -30.23 9.17 22.32
CA ALA A 28 -29.81 7.91 22.94
C ALA A 28 -29.51 8.11 24.43
N ALA A 29 -29.81 7.11 25.26
CA ALA A 29 -29.77 7.21 26.72
C ALA A 29 -28.43 7.66 27.33
N GLN A 30 -27.31 7.34 26.69
CA GLN A 30 -25.97 7.73 27.15
C GLN A 30 -25.66 9.22 26.98
N TYR A 31 -26.37 9.91 26.06
CA TYR A 31 -26.31 11.37 25.96
C TYR A 31 -26.77 12.02 27.28
N GLU A 32 -27.81 11.47 27.91
CA GLU A 32 -28.32 12.04 29.16
C GLU A 32 -27.46 11.71 30.38
N GLN A 33 -26.57 10.69 30.33
CA GLN A 33 -25.86 10.13 31.50
C GLN A 33 -24.36 10.50 31.66
N ARG A 34 -23.89 11.64 31.14
CA ARG A 34 -22.45 11.98 31.06
C ARG A 34 -21.99 13.19 31.89
N LEU A 35 -20.69 13.23 32.17
CA LEU A 35 -19.96 14.49 32.43
C LEU A 35 -19.78 15.18 31.08
N SER A 36 -20.48 16.29 30.85
CA SER A 36 -20.56 16.92 29.53
C SER A 36 -19.38 17.83 29.21
N ASN A 37 -18.64 18.27 30.23
CA ASN A 37 -17.44 19.07 30.09
C ASN A 37 -16.49 18.80 31.26
N LEU A 38 -15.20 18.65 30.96
CA LEU A 38 -14.09 18.61 31.90
C LEU A 38 -13.12 19.73 31.54
N SER A 39 -12.77 20.56 32.51
CA SER A 39 -11.92 21.72 32.28
C SER A 39 -10.95 21.95 33.42
N THR A 40 -9.76 22.47 33.11
CA THR A 40 -8.79 22.85 34.11
C THR A 40 -8.14 24.18 33.78
N ARG A 41 -8.20 25.11 34.73
CA ARG A 41 -7.48 26.39 34.69
C ARG A 41 -6.36 26.35 35.72
N ALA A 42 -5.11 26.51 35.27
CA ALA A 42 -3.96 26.52 36.15
C ALA A 42 -2.79 27.31 35.56
N GLN A 43 -1.75 27.50 36.36
CA GLN A 43 -0.48 28.04 35.91
C GLN A 43 0.26 27.00 35.07
N VAL A 44 0.47 27.30 33.79
CA VAL A 44 1.33 26.54 32.88
C VAL A 44 2.77 26.99 33.09
N GLY A 45 3.64 26.09 33.55
CA GLY A 45 5.08 26.32 33.66
C GLY A 45 5.85 25.87 32.41
N THR A 46 7.16 25.72 32.56
CA THR A 46 8.08 25.27 31.49
C THR A 46 8.70 23.91 31.84
N GLY A 47 9.26 23.22 30.85
CA GLY A 47 9.92 21.92 31.06
C GLY A 47 9.00 20.91 31.74
N ALA A 48 9.42 20.37 32.89
CA ALA A 48 8.62 19.41 33.66
C ALA A 48 7.33 19.98 34.27
N ASN A 49 7.18 21.31 34.31
CA ASN A 49 6.07 22.05 34.94
C ASN A 49 4.99 22.50 33.95
N ILE A 50 5.01 22.02 32.70
CA ILE A 50 3.88 22.21 31.78
C ILE A 50 2.59 21.62 32.37
N MET A 51 1.44 22.12 31.94
CA MET A 51 0.15 21.58 32.38
C MET A 51 -0.11 20.27 31.65
N ILE A 52 -0.34 19.19 32.41
CA ILE A 52 -0.67 17.87 31.86
C ILE A 52 -2.02 17.45 32.42
N THR A 53 -2.98 17.24 31.53
CA THR A 53 -4.32 16.78 31.88
C THR A 53 -4.57 15.41 31.28
N GLY A 54 -4.65 14.40 32.15
CA GLY A 54 -5.11 13.07 31.82
C GLY A 54 -6.62 12.96 31.83
N PHE A 55 -7.16 12.19 30.90
CA PHE A 55 -8.56 11.76 30.90
C PHE A 55 -8.64 10.35 30.28
N VAL A 56 -9.63 9.58 30.71
CA VAL A 56 -9.87 8.23 30.22
C VAL A 56 -11.19 8.20 29.47
N VAL A 57 -11.12 7.69 28.24
CA VAL A 57 -12.29 7.25 27.49
C VAL A 57 -12.60 5.83 27.97
N ASN A 58 -13.74 5.65 28.64
CA ASN A 58 -14.13 4.34 29.16
C ASN A 58 -14.30 3.29 28.04
N ASP A 59 -14.31 2.01 28.43
CA ASP A 59 -14.60 0.89 27.54
C ASP A 59 -15.91 1.13 26.78
N GLY A 60 -15.85 1.07 25.45
CA GLY A 60 -16.93 1.54 24.58
C GLY A 60 -16.51 1.72 23.12
N ALA A 61 -17.34 2.39 22.32
CA ALA A 61 -16.97 2.79 20.97
C ALA A 61 -16.01 4.00 20.98
N PRO A 62 -15.16 4.21 19.95
CA PRO A 62 -14.33 5.40 19.85
C PRO A 62 -15.16 6.70 19.96
N LYS A 63 -14.70 7.62 20.81
CA LYS A 63 -15.38 8.86 21.20
C LYS A 63 -14.84 10.07 20.44
N LYS A 64 -15.71 10.88 19.86
CA LYS A 64 -15.32 12.18 19.28
C LYS A 64 -15.26 13.27 20.37
N ILE A 65 -14.11 13.94 20.50
CA ILE A 65 -13.81 14.94 21.52
C ILE A 65 -13.30 16.23 20.87
N LEU A 66 -13.70 17.38 21.42
CA LEU A 66 -13.05 18.67 21.19
C LEU A 66 -12.18 19.01 22.39
N ILE A 67 -10.89 19.29 22.15
CA ILE A 67 -9.94 19.71 23.19
C ILE A 67 -9.47 21.13 22.87
N ARG A 68 -9.48 22.04 23.84
CA ARG A 68 -9.06 23.44 23.64
C ARG A 68 -8.09 23.87 24.72
N ALA A 69 -7.13 24.72 24.36
CA ALA A 69 -6.25 25.42 25.28
C ALA A 69 -6.37 26.93 25.04
N ALA A 70 -7.07 27.62 25.95
CA ALA A 70 -7.33 29.06 25.90
C ALA A 70 -6.43 29.81 26.89
N GLY A 71 -5.60 30.72 26.39
CA GLY A 71 -4.77 31.62 27.17
C GLY A 71 -5.14 33.07 26.93
N LEU A 72 -5.07 33.54 25.68
CA LEU A 72 -5.43 34.92 25.31
C LEU A 72 -6.92 35.19 25.49
N SER A 73 -7.77 34.22 25.12
CA SER A 73 -9.22 34.39 25.22
C SER A 73 -9.74 34.56 26.65
N LEU A 74 -8.93 34.27 27.67
CA LEU A 74 -9.27 34.49 29.07
C LEU A 74 -9.42 35.98 29.44
N ALA A 75 -8.85 36.90 28.65
CA ALA A 75 -9.04 38.33 28.84
C ALA A 75 -10.52 38.74 28.78
N LYS A 76 -11.34 38.04 27.99
CA LYS A 76 -12.80 38.25 27.87
C LYS A 76 -13.55 38.01 29.19
N PHE A 77 -12.91 37.34 30.14
CA PHE A 77 -13.49 36.96 31.43
C PHE A 77 -12.77 37.63 32.61
N GLY A 78 -12.10 38.76 32.37
CA GLY A 78 -11.47 39.59 33.39
C GLY A 78 -10.06 39.15 33.81
N LEU A 79 -9.48 38.13 33.16
CA LEU A 79 -8.07 37.73 33.33
C LEU A 79 -7.20 38.45 32.30
N THR A 80 -6.91 39.73 32.54
CA THR A 80 -6.19 40.60 31.59
C THR A 80 -4.67 40.61 31.76
N THR A 81 -4.14 40.00 32.83
CA THR A 81 -2.70 39.89 33.08
C THR A 81 -2.32 38.48 33.53
N GLY A 82 -1.09 38.05 33.21
CA GLY A 82 -0.54 36.76 33.62
C GLY A 82 -1.07 35.53 32.86
N THR A 83 -1.78 35.70 31.75
CA THR A 83 -2.24 34.60 30.88
C THR A 83 -1.15 34.10 29.94
N LEU A 84 -1.26 32.86 29.49
CA LEU A 84 -0.35 32.28 28.51
C LEU A 84 -0.67 32.83 27.12
N ALA A 85 0.25 33.57 26.51
CA ALA A 85 -0.03 34.32 25.28
C ALA A 85 -0.13 33.46 24.01
N ASN A 86 0.49 32.27 24.00
CA ASN A 86 0.47 31.36 22.86
C ASN A 86 0.59 29.90 23.36
N PRO A 87 -0.52 29.28 23.79
CA PRO A 87 -0.55 27.88 24.18
C PRO A 87 -0.43 26.94 22.97
N THR A 88 0.50 25.99 23.02
CA THR A 88 0.55 24.79 22.19
C THR A 88 -0.16 23.64 22.91
N LEU A 89 -1.00 22.90 22.20
CA LEU A 89 -1.76 21.75 22.68
C LEU A 89 -1.29 20.46 21.99
N SER A 90 -0.80 19.50 22.75
CA SER A 90 -0.39 18.17 22.26
C SER A 90 -1.18 17.07 22.95
N LEU A 91 -1.74 16.14 22.17
CA LEU A 91 -2.51 15.00 22.66
C LEU A 91 -1.71 13.71 22.50
N PHE A 92 -1.55 12.96 23.58
CA PHE A 92 -0.88 11.65 23.60
C PHE A 92 -1.83 10.54 24.04
N ASP A 93 -1.62 9.33 23.55
CA ASP A 93 -2.29 8.13 24.03
C ASP A 93 -1.60 7.50 25.27
N GLY A 94 -2.17 6.44 25.81
CA GLY A 94 -1.69 5.76 27.01
C GLY A 94 -0.34 5.05 26.85
N THR A 95 0.18 4.92 25.62
CA THR A 95 1.53 4.40 25.35
C THR A 95 2.57 5.53 25.24
N GLY A 96 2.13 6.78 25.30
CA GLY A 96 2.95 7.97 25.13
C GLY A 96 3.18 8.38 23.66
N GLN A 97 2.43 7.81 22.71
CA GLN A 97 2.50 8.22 21.31
C GLN A 97 1.71 9.51 21.08
N LEU A 98 2.26 10.41 20.27
CA LEU A 98 1.59 11.65 19.87
C LEU A 98 0.44 11.30 18.91
N VAL A 99 -0.79 11.66 19.29
CA VAL A 99 -2.00 11.47 18.49
C VAL A 99 -2.23 12.66 17.57
N LEU A 100 -2.26 13.87 18.14
CA LEU A 100 -2.49 15.14 17.43
C LEU A 100 -1.80 16.29 18.15
N GLN A 101 -1.48 17.36 17.43
CA GLN A 101 -0.94 18.60 17.98
C GLN A 101 -1.53 19.82 17.25
N SER A 102 -1.77 20.90 17.98
CA SER A 102 -2.20 22.20 17.46
C SER A 102 -1.45 23.30 18.21
N ASP A 103 -1.06 24.35 17.49
CA ASP A 103 -0.43 25.54 18.07
C ASP A 103 -1.16 26.85 17.77
N ASN A 104 -2.39 26.79 17.21
CA ASN A 104 -3.28 27.93 16.93
C ASN A 104 -4.70 27.42 16.61
N TRP A 105 -5.68 28.32 16.65
CA TRP A 105 -7.08 28.11 16.26
C TRP A 105 -7.36 28.80 14.92
N ASP A 106 -8.03 28.10 14.00
CA ASP A 106 -8.48 28.63 12.71
C ASP A 106 -10.01 28.49 12.55
N SER A 107 -10.69 29.61 12.35
CA SER A 107 -12.14 29.68 12.16
C SER A 107 -12.62 29.19 10.79
N THR A 108 -11.72 28.92 9.85
CA THR A 108 -12.04 28.33 8.53
C THR A 108 -12.08 26.81 8.54
N ASP A 109 -11.60 26.15 9.60
CA ASP A 109 -11.75 24.70 9.76
C ASP A 109 -13.21 24.36 10.10
N VAL A 110 -13.90 23.78 9.11
CA VAL A 110 -15.32 23.42 9.19
C VAL A 110 -15.57 22.38 10.27
N ALA A 111 -14.65 21.44 10.50
CA ALA A 111 -14.81 20.38 11.48
C ALA A 111 -14.65 20.91 12.91
N LEU A 112 -13.65 21.77 13.14
CA LEU A 112 -13.42 22.45 14.40
C LEU A 112 -14.53 23.46 14.74
N THR A 113 -15.02 24.19 13.75
CA THR A 113 -16.11 25.17 13.92
C THR A 113 -17.44 24.48 14.23
N ALA A 114 -17.75 23.38 13.52
CA ALA A 114 -18.91 22.55 13.82
C ALA A 114 -18.81 21.92 15.22
N ALA A 115 -17.63 21.41 15.60
CA ALA A 115 -17.38 20.85 16.94
C ALA A 115 -17.53 21.90 18.05
N THR A 116 -16.98 23.10 17.87
CA THR A 116 -17.08 24.21 18.83
C THR A 116 -18.53 24.65 19.03
N SER A 117 -19.30 24.71 17.93
CA SER A 117 -20.72 25.02 17.98
C SER A 117 -21.52 23.92 18.68
N ALA A 118 -21.25 22.65 18.36
CA ALA A 118 -21.91 21.49 18.98
C ALA A 118 -21.62 21.37 20.49
N ALA A 119 -20.44 21.78 20.93
CA ALA A 119 -20.05 21.81 22.33
C ALA A 119 -20.68 22.98 23.13
N GLY A 120 -21.27 23.98 22.46
CA GLY A 120 -21.71 25.22 23.10
C GLY A 120 -20.54 26.02 23.72
N ALA A 121 -19.34 25.82 23.18
CA ALA A 121 -18.13 26.39 23.76
C ALA A 121 -17.96 27.86 23.35
N PHE A 122 -17.47 28.72 24.25
CA PHE A 122 -17.33 30.15 23.96
C PHE A 122 -16.37 30.40 22.78
N ALA A 123 -16.60 31.47 22.02
CA ALA A 123 -15.76 31.81 20.87
C ALA A 123 -14.33 32.20 21.31
N LEU A 124 -13.32 31.53 20.76
CA LEU A 124 -11.93 31.97 20.88
C LEU A 124 -11.75 33.32 20.16
N GLY A 125 -10.87 34.19 20.65
CA GLY A 125 -10.62 35.52 20.07
C GLY A 125 -10.04 35.45 18.65
N THR A 126 -10.07 36.55 17.91
CA THR A 126 -9.41 36.66 16.60
C THR A 126 -8.23 37.61 16.73
N THR A 127 -7.02 37.08 16.95
CA THR A 127 -5.77 37.85 16.95
C THR A 127 -5.23 38.08 15.54
N THR A 128 -5.75 37.34 14.56
CA THR A 128 -5.55 37.50 13.11
C THR A 128 -6.90 37.51 12.40
N ALA A 129 -6.93 37.79 11.09
CA ALA A 129 -8.18 37.91 10.32
C ALA A 129 -9.13 36.72 10.44
N ASN A 130 -8.60 35.50 10.67
CA ASN A 130 -9.37 34.26 10.75
C ASN A 130 -8.96 33.33 11.93
N GLY A 131 -8.09 33.73 12.87
CA GLY A 131 -7.55 32.81 13.88
C GLY A 131 -7.14 33.42 15.23
N SER A 132 -6.89 32.54 16.22
CA SER A 132 -6.39 32.87 17.56
C SER A 132 -5.05 32.17 17.82
N ASN A 133 -4.21 32.76 18.68
CA ASN A 133 -3.07 32.03 19.27
C ASN A 133 -3.49 31.04 20.37
N ASP A 134 -4.78 30.98 20.72
CA ASP A 134 -5.32 29.85 21.47
C ASP A 134 -5.31 28.59 20.59
N SER A 135 -5.24 27.39 21.16
CA SER A 135 -5.18 26.13 20.39
C SER A 135 -6.44 25.29 20.54
N ALA A 136 -6.81 24.54 19.50
CA ALA A 136 -7.86 23.51 19.61
C ALA A 136 -7.63 22.31 18.68
N LEU A 137 -8.19 21.16 19.07
CA LEU A 137 -8.13 19.89 18.36
C LEU A 137 -9.49 19.20 18.40
N VAL A 138 -9.85 18.51 17.31
CA VAL A 138 -10.96 17.54 17.30
C VAL A 138 -10.40 16.17 16.96
N ALA A 139 -10.75 15.16 17.77
CA ALA A 139 -10.21 13.81 17.64
C ALA A 139 -11.29 12.75 17.89
N THR A 140 -11.19 11.60 17.22
CA THR A 140 -11.97 10.40 17.57
C THR A 140 -11.04 9.41 18.27
N LEU A 141 -11.27 9.20 19.56
CA LEU A 141 -10.36 8.47 20.45
C LEU A 141 -10.97 7.13 20.86
N SER A 142 -10.23 6.04 20.69
CA SER A 142 -10.64 4.72 21.19
C SER A 142 -10.70 4.70 22.73
N PRO A 143 -11.34 3.71 23.36
CA PRO A 143 -11.18 3.50 24.80
C PRO A 143 -9.71 3.42 25.21
N GLY A 144 -9.38 4.10 26.30
CA GLY A 144 -8.00 4.20 26.76
C GLY A 144 -7.72 5.49 27.51
N ALA A 145 -6.54 5.54 28.13
CA ALA A 145 -6.02 6.73 28.78
C ALA A 145 -5.38 7.67 27.74
N TYR A 146 -5.60 8.97 27.91
CA TYR A 146 -5.01 10.02 27.09
C TYR A 146 -4.46 11.13 27.98
N THR A 147 -3.44 11.84 27.49
CA THR A 147 -2.95 13.06 28.13
C THR A 147 -2.91 14.21 27.14
N ALA A 148 -3.58 15.30 27.48
CA ALA A 148 -3.47 16.58 26.80
C ALA A 148 -2.45 17.45 27.54
N GLN A 149 -1.40 17.87 26.84
CA GLN A 149 -0.33 18.70 27.35
C GLN A 149 -0.43 20.11 26.79
N VAL A 150 -0.37 21.11 27.67
CA VAL A 150 -0.35 22.53 27.30
C VAL A 150 1.00 23.12 27.67
N SER A 151 1.69 23.69 26.69
CA SER A 151 2.96 24.41 26.85
C SER A 151 2.91 25.78 26.18
N GLY A 152 3.77 26.71 26.58
CA GLY A 152 3.91 27.99 25.88
C GLY A 152 4.90 27.94 24.72
N VAL A 153 4.55 28.49 23.57
CA VAL A 153 5.51 28.72 22.47
C VAL A 153 6.70 29.52 23.01
N GLY A 154 7.91 29.08 22.66
CA GLY A 154 9.15 29.71 23.12
C GLY A 154 9.48 29.50 24.61
N ASN A 155 8.98 28.43 25.24
CA ASN A 155 9.13 28.17 26.69
C ASN A 155 8.59 29.31 27.56
N THR A 156 7.45 29.88 27.17
CA THR A 156 6.74 30.88 27.98
C THR A 156 5.88 30.21 29.05
N SER A 157 5.52 30.97 30.09
CA SER A 157 4.66 30.50 31.19
C SER A 157 3.50 31.48 31.41
N GLY A 158 2.40 30.99 31.97
CA GLY A 158 1.20 31.81 32.20
C GLY A 158 -0.02 30.97 32.52
N ILE A 159 -1.13 31.62 32.83
CA ILE A 159 -2.41 30.96 33.10
C ILE A 159 -3.06 30.55 31.77
N ALA A 160 -3.44 29.27 31.66
CA ALA A 160 -4.27 28.77 30.57
C ALA A 160 -5.46 27.95 31.11
N LEU A 161 -6.50 27.85 30.30
CA LEU A 161 -7.65 26.99 30.49
C LEU A 161 -7.60 25.87 29.45
N LEU A 162 -7.49 24.62 29.89
CA LEU A 162 -7.69 23.45 29.05
C LEU A 162 -9.13 22.94 29.21
N GLU A 163 -9.80 22.64 28.10
CA GLU A 163 -11.17 22.08 28.10
C GLU A 163 -11.22 20.82 27.23
N VAL A 164 -12.00 19.84 27.68
CA VAL A 164 -12.25 18.56 27.01
C VAL A 164 -13.77 18.38 26.93
N TYR A 165 -14.32 18.51 25.73
CA TYR A 165 -15.75 18.41 25.46
C TYR A 165 -16.09 17.08 24.79
N ASP A 166 -17.10 16.40 25.32
CA ASP A 166 -17.71 15.24 24.67
C ASP A 166 -18.76 15.68 23.64
N LEU A 167 -18.49 15.38 22.36
CA LEU A 167 -19.37 15.77 21.24
C LEU A 167 -20.42 14.71 20.90
N THR A 168 -20.30 13.47 21.39
CA THR A 168 -21.07 12.31 20.89
C THR A 168 -21.90 11.62 21.95
N GLY A 169 -21.47 11.62 23.22
CA GLY A 169 -22.17 10.94 24.30
C GLY A 169 -22.17 9.41 24.21
N SER A 170 -21.34 8.79 23.35
CA SER A 170 -21.33 7.33 23.08
C SER A 170 -20.46 6.48 24.01
N ALA A 171 -19.76 7.11 24.95
CA ALA A 171 -18.96 6.49 26.03
C ALA A 171 -18.87 7.50 27.19
N ARG A 172 -18.44 7.13 28.40
CA ARG A 172 -18.26 8.10 29.50
C ARG A 172 -16.80 8.58 29.58
N LEU A 173 -16.60 9.86 29.85
CA LEU A 173 -15.35 10.34 30.42
C LEU A 173 -15.41 10.04 31.91
N ILE A 174 -14.59 9.10 32.37
CA ILE A 174 -14.69 8.57 33.75
C ILE A 174 -13.74 9.27 34.71
N ASN A 175 -12.79 10.06 34.21
CA ASN A 175 -11.96 10.90 35.04
C ASN A 175 -11.43 12.16 34.34
N LEU A 176 -11.07 13.13 35.16
CA LEU A 176 -10.15 14.22 34.83
C LEU A 176 -9.01 14.21 35.84
N SER A 177 -7.78 14.32 35.37
CA SER A 177 -6.59 14.35 36.23
C SER A 177 -5.62 15.39 35.74
N THR A 178 -5.48 16.53 36.41
CA THR A 178 -4.55 17.58 35.98
C THR A 178 -3.40 17.75 36.96
N ARG A 179 -2.17 17.59 36.43
CA ARG A 179 -0.94 18.01 37.09
C ARG A 179 -0.56 19.41 36.64
N ALA A 180 -0.51 20.35 37.57
CA ALA A 180 -0.11 21.73 37.27
C ALA A 180 0.47 22.43 38.50
N VAL A 181 1.05 23.62 38.29
CA VAL A 181 1.53 24.47 39.37
C VAL A 181 0.35 25.19 40.03
N VAL A 182 0.24 25.07 41.36
CA VAL A 182 -0.65 25.85 42.21
C VAL A 182 0.12 27.06 42.73
N ALA A 183 -0.43 28.26 42.54
CA ALA A 183 0.13 29.51 43.05
C ALA A 183 -0.96 30.37 43.72
N PRO A 184 -0.59 31.35 44.58
CA PRO A 184 -1.56 32.21 45.25
C PRO A 184 -2.39 33.06 44.28
N GLY A 185 -3.54 33.57 44.76
CA GLY A 185 -4.39 34.48 44.00
C GLY A 185 -4.97 33.84 42.75
N ASN A 186 -4.71 34.42 41.58
CA ASN A 186 -5.26 33.92 40.31
C ASN A 186 -4.64 32.60 39.84
N GLY A 187 -3.51 32.19 40.42
CA GLY A 187 -2.76 30.99 40.03
C GLY A 187 -3.18 29.70 40.73
N ILE A 188 -4.29 29.71 41.49
CA ILE A 188 -4.83 28.47 42.07
C ILE A 188 -5.29 27.52 40.96
N LEU A 189 -5.20 26.22 41.20
CA LEU A 189 -5.67 25.20 40.25
C LEU A 189 -7.18 25.05 40.41
N ILE A 190 -7.91 25.27 39.32
CA ILE A 190 -9.36 25.13 39.27
C ILE A 190 -9.71 24.03 38.29
N SER A 191 -10.37 22.98 38.76
CA SER A 191 -10.97 21.95 37.92
C SER A 191 -12.48 22.18 37.83
N GLY A 192 -13.01 22.36 36.62
CA GLY A 192 -14.43 22.54 36.35
C GLY A 192 -15.05 21.26 35.80
N LEU A 193 -16.25 20.92 36.29
CA LEU A 193 -17.04 19.78 35.81
C LEU A 193 -18.50 20.18 35.59
N VAL A 194 -19.14 19.60 34.59
CA VAL A 194 -20.59 19.76 34.34
C VAL A 194 -21.26 18.40 34.29
N ILE A 195 -22.26 18.19 35.16
CA ILE A 195 -23.11 16.99 35.17
C ILE A 195 -24.36 17.30 34.34
N ALA A 196 -24.60 16.52 33.28
CA ALA A 196 -25.71 16.76 32.36
C ALA A 196 -27.10 16.65 33.03
N PRO A 197 -28.12 17.42 32.62
CA PRO A 197 -29.45 17.44 33.25
C PRO A 197 -30.13 16.07 33.42
N GLY A 198 -29.90 15.11 32.50
CA GLY A 198 -30.47 13.77 32.56
C GLY A 198 -29.61 12.74 33.29
N ALA A 199 -28.49 13.15 33.90
CA ALA A 199 -27.48 12.21 34.37
C ALA A 199 -27.79 11.62 35.74
N GLY A 200 -28.82 12.11 36.43
CA GLY A 200 -29.08 11.77 37.82
C GLY A 200 -27.93 12.18 38.73
N THR A 201 -27.94 11.69 39.97
CA THR A 201 -26.87 11.95 40.94
C THR A 201 -25.64 11.13 40.58
N ARG A 202 -24.47 11.78 40.59
CA ARG A 202 -23.16 11.16 40.29
C ARG A 202 -22.31 11.05 41.54
N ARG A 203 -21.78 9.86 41.80
CA ARG A 203 -20.83 9.57 42.88
C ARG A 203 -19.43 9.89 42.41
N LEU A 204 -18.83 10.96 42.91
CA LEU A 204 -17.51 11.42 42.51
C LEU A 204 -16.48 11.25 43.63
N LEU A 205 -15.30 10.75 43.29
CA LEU A 205 -14.09 10.84 44.11
C LEU A 205 -13.26 12.02 43.63
N ILE A 206 -13.04 13.00 44.49
CA ILE A 206 -12.23 14.20 44.20
C ILE A 206 -10.98 14.16 45.08
N ARG A 207 -9.81 14.38 44.48
CA ARG A 207 -8.51 14.29 45.15
C ARG A 207 -7.62 15.45 44.75
N ALA A 208 -6.81 15.93 45.70
CA ALA A 208 -5.71 16.84 45.47
C ALA A 208 -4.46 16.26 46.12
N ALA A 209 -3.57 15.71 45.30
CA ALA A 209 -2.30 15.15 45.74
C ALA A 209 -1.19 16.21 45.67
N GLY A 210 -0.44 16.31 46.75
CA GLY A 210 0.75 17.15 46.90
C GLY A 210 1.88 16.29 47.47
N PRO A 211 1.92 16.01 48.79
CA PRO A 211 3.00 15.24 49.40
C PRO A 211 3.14 13.82 48.82
N SER A 212 2.04 13.17 48.42
CA SER A 212 2.10 11.86 47.79
C SER A 212 2.73 11.85 46.38
N LEU A 213 3.03 13.01 45.78
CA LEU A 213 3.72 13.11 44.49
C LEU A 213 5.25 13.02 44.60
N THR A 214 5.83 13.37 45.76
CA THR A 214 7.29 13.33 45.96
C THR A 214 7.86 11.92 45.79
N PRO A 215 7.26 10.85 46.37
CA PRO A 215 7.69 9.47 46.11
C PRO A 215 7.56 9.03 44.65
N LEU A 216 6.72 9.70 43.87
CA LEU A 216 6.52 9.44 42.43
C LEU A 216 7.49 10.25 41.54
N GLY A 217 8.50 10.88 42.14
CA GLY A 217 9.54 11.63 41.42
C GLY A 217 9.14 13.05 41.01
N VAL A 218 8.04 13.58 41.51
CA VAL A 218 7.63 14.98 41.24
C VAL A 218 8.34 15.92 42.22
N ALA A 219 9.27 16.71 41.69
CA ALA A 219 9.96 17.74 42.46
C ALA A 219 9.04 18.95 42.74
N GLY A 220 9.22 19.60 43.89
CA GLY A 220 8.49 20.83 44.24
C GLY A 220 6.99 20.63 44.46
N ALA A 221 6.57 19.45 44.90
CA ALA A 221 5.17 19.15 45.18
C ALA A 221 4.60 20.05 46.29
N LEU A 222 3.33 20.43 46.17
CA LEU A 222 2.63 21.26 47.14
C LEU A 222 2.57 20.52 48.48
N SER A 223 3.07 21.13 49.55
CA SER A 223 3.24 20.46 50.85
C SER A 223 1.94 20.18 51.62
N ASP A 224 0.88 20.93 51.31
CA ASP A 224 -0.38 20.89 52.07
C ASP A 224 -1.55 21.35 51.17
N PRO A 225 -2.00 20.50 50.22
CA PRO A 225 -3.11 20.82 49.31
C PRO A 225 -4.46 20.78 50.03
N VAL A 226 -5.24 21.86 49.93
CA VAL A 226 -6.63 21.96 50.39
C VAL A 226 -7.55 22.29 49.21
N PHE A 227 -8.77 21.76 49.19
CA PHE A 227 -9.76 22.13 48.17
C PHE A 227 -11.15 22.44 48.71
N SER A 228 -11.91 23.19 47.91
CA SER A 228 -13.35 23.42 48.10
C SER A 228 -14.10 23.34 46.77
N ILE A 229 -15.32 22.80 46.82
CA ILE A 229 -16.20 22.59 45.68
C ILE A 229 -17.30 23.65 45.71
N PHE A 230 -17.38 24.42 44.64
CA PHE A 230 -18.38 25.47 44.46
C PHE A 230 -19.41 25.04 43.42
N ASP A 231 -20.68 25.34 43.66
CA ASP A 231 -21.74 25.21 42.65
C ASP A 231 -21.70 26.35 41.61
N GLY A 232 -22.58 26.28 40.61
CA GLY A 232 -22.72 27.31 39.57
C GLY A 232 -23.13 28.70 40.07
N LYS A 233 -23.45 28.85 41.37
CA LYS A 233 -23.77 30.13 42.03
C LYS A 233 -22.61 30.66 42.88
N ALA A 234 -21.42 30.05 42.78
CA ALA A 234 -20.23 30.37 43.57
C ALA A 234 -20.38 30.09 45.07
N VAL A 235 -21.26 29.16 45.44
CA VAL A 235 -21.46 28.76 46.84
C VAL A 235 -20.77 27.43 47.10
N ILE A 236 -20.02 27.34 48.21
CA ILE A 236 -19.43 26.07 48.64
C ILE A 236 -20.57 25.09 48.95
N ILE A 237 -20.55 23.92 48.31
CA ILE A 237 -21.57 22.90 48.55
C ILE A 237 -21.40 22.29 49.95
N ALA A 238 -22.49 21.85 50.57
CA ALA A 238 -22.45 21.22 51.88
C ALA A 238 -21.52 19.99 51.86
N GLY A 239 -20.53 19.95 52.77
CA GLY A 239 -19.52 18.89 52.82
C GLY A 239 -18.48 18.93 51.69
N GLY A 240 -18.48 19.95 50.84
CA GLY A 240 -17.63 20.06 49.65
C GLY A 240 -16.21 20.59 49.89
N SER A 241 -15.68 20.53 51.11
CA SER A 241 -14.32 20.98 51.43
C SER A 241 -13.56 19.88 52.15
N ASN A 242 -12.29 19.72 51.82
CA ASN A 242 -11.39 18.80 52.52
C ASN A 242 -9.99 19.40 52.64
N ASP A 243 -9.44 19.30 53.85
CA ASP A 243 -8.08 19.63 54.26
C ASP A 243 -7.59 18.43 55.07
N ASN A 244 -6.77 17.58 54.43
CA ASN A 244 -6.36 16.23 54.87
C ASN A 244 -7.45 15.15 54.71
N TRP A 245 -7.16 14.14 53.88
CA TRP A 245 -8.08 13.06 53.51
C TRP A 245 -8.46 12.12 54.67
N ASP A 246 -7.61 12.02 55.69
CA ASP A 246 -7.73 11.10 56.82
C ASP A 246 -8.26 11.77 58.11
N SER A 247 -8.68 13.04 58.03
CA SER A 247 -9.18 13.83 59.18
C SER A 247 -10.65 13.56 59.55
N GLY A 248 -11.36 12.71 58.81
CA GLY A 248 -12.78 12.37 59.00
C GLY A 248 -13.05 11.21 59.97
N THR A 249 -14.30 10.73 60.02
CA THR A 249 -14.65 9.51 60.77
C THR A 249 -13.99 8.27 60.15
N ALA A 250 -13.78 7.20 60.92
CA ALA A 250 -13.23 5.94 60.40
C ALA A 250 -14.03 5.38 59.20
N ALA A 251 -15.35 5.59 59.19
CA ALA A 251 -16.22 5.23 58.08
C ALA A 251 -15.96 6.08 56.82
N ASN A 252 -15.74 7.39 56.97
CA ASN A 252 -15.41 8.28 55.85
C ASN A 252 -14.07 7.91 55.23
N VAL A 253 -13.05 7.67 56.07
CA VAL A 253 -11.72 7.26 55.61
C VAL A 253 -11.81 5.93 54.85
N ALA A 254 -12.52 4.93 55.40
CA ALA A 254 -12.72 3.65 54.72
C ALA A 254 -13.46 3.78 53.37
N ALA A 255 -14.47 4.66 53.29
CA ALA A 255 -15.20 4.92 52.05
C ALA A 255 -14.31 5.58 50.98
N VAL A 256 -13.49 6.56 51.37
CA VAL A 256 -12.51 7.19 50.48
C VAL A 256 -11.45 6.18 50.03
N THR A 257 -10.92 5.34 50.92
CA THR A 257 -9.96 4.28 50.56
C THR A 257 -10.56 3.28 49.56
N ALA A 258 -11.80 2.84 49.76
CA ALA A 258 -12.49 1.95 48.84
C ALA A 258 -12.71 2.62 47.46
N ALA A 259 -13.10 3.89 47.46
CA ALA A 259 -13.26 4.68 46.24
C ALA A 259 -11.94 4.86 45.47
N VAL A 260 -10.82 5.11 46.18
CA VAL A 260 -9.47 5.20 45.58
C VAL A 260 -9.09 3.89 44.89
N ALA A 261 -9.36 2.75 45.54
CA ALA A 261 -9.12 1.44 44.94
C ALA A 261 -10.03 1.20 43.71
N GLN A 262 -11.31 1.56 43.79
CA GLN A 262 -12.25 1.45 42.66
C GLN A 262 -11.81 2.32 41.46
N ALA A 263 -11.27 3.50 41.72
CA ALA A 263 -10.75 4.42 40.70
C ALA A 263 -9.44 3.93 40.04
N GLY A 264 -8.80 2.88 40.58
CA GLY A 264 -7.45 2.47 40.16
C GLY A 264 -6.36 3.50 40.50
N ALA A 265 -6.64 4.40 41.44
CA ALA A 265 -5.76 5.50 41.75
C ALA A 265 -4.76 5.12 42.86
N PHE A 266 -3.55 5.70 42.84
CA PHE A 266 -2.52 5.36 43.84
C PHE A 266 -2.97 5.76 45.26
N PRO A 267 -2.66 4.97 46.30
CA PRO A 267 -3.12 5.27 47.66
C PRO A 267 -2.38 6.48 48.26
N PHE A 268 -3.08 7.25 49.09
CA PHE A 268 -2.44 8.25 49.97
C PHE A 268 -1.97 7.59 51.26
N THR A 269 -0.83 8.06 51.78
CA THR A 269 -0.32 7.59 53.07
C THR A 269 -1.06 8.30 54.20
N ALA A 270 -1.35 7.61 55.31
CA ALA A 270 -1.94 8.27 56.48
C ALA A 270 -1.00 9.38 57.00
N GLY A 271 -1.56 10.54 57.33
CA GLY A 271 -0.82 11.74 57.74
C GLY A 271 -0.13 12.50 56.59
N SER A 272 -0.35 12.14 55.32
CA SER A 272 0.34 12.76 54.19
C SER A 272 -0.06 14.21 53.92
N LYS A 273 -1.17 14.68 54.46
CA LYS A 273 -1.80 15.99 54.16
C LYS A 273 -2.34 16.18 52.74
N ASP A 274 -2.38 15.13 51.93
CA ASP A 274 -3.17 15.16 50.70
C ASP A 274 -4.67 15.32 51.05
N SER A 275 -5.46 15.91 50.17
CA SER A 275 -6.90 16.06 50.38
C SER A 275 -7.71 15.15 49.46
N ALA A 276 -8.75 14.51 49.98
CA ALA A 276 -9.68 13.69 49.19
C ALA A 276 -11.10 13.68 49.79
N LEU A 277 -12.09 13.59 48.92
CA LEU A 277 -13.50 13.54 49.28
C LEU A 277 -14.26 12.61 48.33
N LEU A 278 -15.16 11.80 48.90
CA LEU A 278 -16.18 11.07 48.15
C LEU A 278 -17.51 11.81 48.32
N ILE A 279 -18.11 12.28 47.22
CA ILE A 279 -19.32 13.12 47.26
C ILE A 279 -20.30 12.76 46.15
N ASP A 280 -21.60 12.90 46.45
CA ASP A 280 -22.68 12.76 45.49
C ASP A 280 -23.11 14.13 44.97
N LEU A 281 -23.03 14.35 43.66
CA LEU A 281 -23.41 15.62 43.01
C LEU A 281 -24.59 15.42 42.06
N THR A 282 -25.59 16.29 42.15
CA THR A 282 -26.72 16.33 41.22
C THR A 282 -26.34 17.00 39.89
N PRO A 283 -27.18 16.93 38.84
CA PRO A 283 -26.96 17.70 37.62
C PRO A 283 -26.73 19.19 37.87
N GLY A 284 -25.71 19.76 37.23
CA GLY A 284 -25.25 21.13 37.45
C GLY A 284 -23.78 21.35 37.12
N SER A 285 -23.35 22.61 37.16
CA SER A 285 -21.94 23.01 37.00
C SER A 285 -21.27 23.17 38.35
N TYR A 286 -20.05 22.63 38.48
CA TYR A 286 -19.24 22.73 39.69
C TYR A 286 -17.80 23.12 39.38
N THR A 287 -17.14 23.79 40.33
CA THR A 287 -15.71 24.06 40.27
C THR A 287 -15.03 23.61 41.56
N ILE A 288 -13.96 22.82 41.42
CA ILE A 288 -13.08 22.40 42.49
C ILE A 288 -11.87 23.34 42.49
N GLN A 289 -11.70 24.09 43.57
CA GLN A 289 -10.61 25.04 43.71
C GLN A 289 -9.58 24.50 44.68
N VAL A 290 -8.36 24.30 44.21
CA VAL A 290 -7.25 23.73 44.98
C VAL A 290 -6.19 24.80 45.26
N ALA A 291 -5.83 24.94 46.53
CA ALA A 291 -4.86 25.89 47.03
C ALA A 291 -3.92 25.23 48.05
N GLY A 292 -2.79 25.88 48.35
CA GLY A 292 -1.95 25.50 49.49
C GLY A 292 -2.45 26.13 50.80
N VAL A 293 -2.45 25.37 51.89
CA VAL A 293 -2.71 25.93 53.24
C VAL A 293 -1.74 27.08 53.50
N GLY A 294 -2.27 28.23 53.96
CA GLY A 294 -1.48 29.45 54.17
C GLY A 294 -1.05 30.19 52.90
N GLY A 295 -1.54 29.79 51.72
CA GLY A 295 -1.18 30.42 50.45
C GLY A 295 0.20 29.99 49.94
N THR A 296 0.62 28.76 50.23
CA THR A 296 1.84 28.18 49.65
C THR A 296 1.62 27.75 48.20
N GLY A 297 2.71 27.72 47.42
CA GLY A 297 2.70 27.23 46.04
C GLY A 297 3.48 25.93 45.87
N GLY A 298 3.20 25.20 44.79
CA GLY A 298 3.85 23.93 44.47
C GLY A 298 3.09 23.15 43.39
N VAL A 299 3.65 22.04 42.93
CA VAL A 299 2.98 21.15 41.97
C VAL A 299 1.92 20.31 42.68
N ALA A 300 0.69 20.31 42.18
CA ALA A 300 -0.37 19.43 42.66
C ALA A 300 -0.97 18.63 41.50
N LEU A 301 -1.54 17.47 41.84
CA LEU A 301 -2.32 16.63 40.95
C LEU A 301 -3.76 16.62 41.45
N VAL A 302 -4.69 17.15 40.65
CA VAL A 302 -6.10 17.22 40.99
C VAL A 302 -6.86 16.24 40.13
N GLU A 303 -7.57 15.33 40.77
CA GLU A 303 -8.25 14.22 40.13
C GLU A 303 -9.72 14.21 40.50
N VAL A 304 -10.57 14.00 39.51
CA VAL A 304 -12.01 13.80 39.66
C VAL A 304 -12.34 12.49 38.97
N TYR A 305 -12.81 11.50 39.71
CA TYR A 305 -13.25 10.21 39.19
C TYR A 305 -14.76 10.08 39.33
N ASP A 306 -15.46 9.72 38.27
CA ASP A 306 -16.87 9.36 38.31
C ASP A 306 -17.01 7.85 38.56
N LEU A 307 -17.41 7.50 39.78
CA LEU A 307 -17.55 6.13 40.25
C LEU A 307 -18.98 5.58 40.10
N THR A 308 -19.87 6.34 39.46
CA THR A 308 -21.26 5.94 39.24
C THR A 308 -21.30 4.72 38.30
N PRO A 309 -21.91 3.57 38.68
CA PRO A 309 -22.02 2.41 37.80
C PRO A 309 -22.77 2.70 36.50
N GLU A 310 -22.38 2.05 35.41
CA GLU A 310 -23.05 2.19 34.11
C GLU A 310 -24.30 1.32 34.04
N SER A 311 -25.48 1.93 33.83
CA SER A 311 -26.75 1.20 33.87
C SER A 311 -27.20 0.64 32.52
N LEU A 312 -26.58 1.05 31.40
CA LEU A 312 -27.03 0.75 30.03
C LEU A 312 -25.90 0.20 29.15
N SER A 313 -26.25 -0.52 28.09
CA SER A 313 -25.30 -0.96 27.05
C SER A 313 -25.32 -0.05 25.83
N THR A 314 -24.17 0.13 25.16
CA THR A 314 -24.05 0.80 23.85
C THR A 314 -24.09 -0.23 22.74
N VAL A 315 -24.81 0.02 21.64
CA VAL A 315 -24.97 -0.90 20.51
C VAL A 315 -24.44 -0.27 19.23
N GLY A 316 -23.61 -1.00 18.49
CA GLY A 316 -23.20 -0.66 17.12
C GLY A 316 -23.56 -1.77 16.14
N VAL A 317 -23.48 -1.49 14.85
CA VAL A 317 -23.77 -2.45 13.78
C VAL A 317 -22.63 -2.53 12.77
N ALA A 318 -22.39 -3.73 12.26
CA ALA A 318 -21.50 -3.98 11.12
C ALA A 318 -22.14 -5.00 10.16
N ALA A 319 -21.88 -4.85 8.86
CA ALA A 319 -22.26 -5.85 7.86
C ALA A 319 -21.21 -6.97 7.83
N THR A 320 -21.45 -8.04 8.58
CA THR A 320 -20.52 -9.19 8.69
C THR A 320 -20.62 -10.16 7.53
N VAL A 321 -21.75 -10.18 6.82
CA VAL A 321 -21.87 -10.73 5.47
C VAL A 321 -22.44 -9.61 4.59
N ALA A 322 -21.53 -8.83 4.00
CA ALA A 322 -21.84 -7.57 3.32
C ALA A 322 -22.58 -7.73 1.99
N ALA A 323 -22.73 -8.95 1.49
CA ALA A 323 -23.34 -9.19 0.20
C ALA A 323 -24.01 -10.56 0.15
N ALA A 324 -25.15 -10.66 -0.53
CA ALA A 324 -25.87 -11.90 -0.76
C ALA A 324 -26.36 -12.01 -2.20
N ASP A 325 -26.27 -13.22 -2.75
CA ASP A 325 -26.79 -13.49 -4.09
C ASP A 325 -28.32 -13.47 -4.05
N SER A 326 -28.91 -12.58 -4.87
CA SER A 326 -30.36 -12.47 -5.05
C SER A 326 -31.05 -13.76 -5.49
N LYS A 327 -30.31 -14.75 -6.02
CA LYS A 327 -30.83 -16.08 -6.39
C LYS A 327 -30.51 -17.17 -5.35
N SER A 328 -29.67 -16.91 -4.37
CA SER A 328 -29.33 -17.87 -3.31
C SER A 328 -30.24 -17.70 -2.08
N SER A 329 -30.26 -18.72 -1.22
CA SER A 329 -30.92 -18.64 0.10
C SER A 329 -29.97 -18.18 1.23
N ALA A 330 -28.69 -17.93 0.94
CA ALA A 330 -27.72 -17.50 1.93
C ALA A 330 -27.94 -16.02 2.29
N PRO A 331 -28.11 -15.66 3.58
CA PRO A 331 -28.44 -14.30 3.98
C PRO A 331 -27.24 -13.35 3.93
N ALA A 332 -27.53 -12.08 3.65
CA ALA A 332 -26.67 -11.00 4.11
C ALA A 332 -26.89 -10.81 5.62
N ILE A 333 -25.83 -10.54 6.38
CA ILE A 333 -25.89 -10.54 7.84
C ILE A 333 -25.32 -9.24 8.37
N PHE A 334 -26.14 -8.53 9.14
CA PHE A 334 -25.69 -7.51 10.07
C PHE A 334 -25.44 -8.15 11.42
N THR A 335 -24.27 -7.91 12.00
CA THR A 335 -24.02 -8.21 13.41
C THR A 335 -24.05 -6.91 14.18
N LEU A 336 -24.98 -6.84 15.13
CA LEU A 336 -25.02 -5.79 16.13
C LEU A 336 -24.19 -6.26 17.32
N THR A 337 -23.31 -5.40 17.80
CA THR A 337 -22.47 -5.65 18.96
C THR A 337 -22.86 -4.67 20.05
N ARG A 338 -23.05 -5.17 21.28
CA ARG A 338 -23.27 -4.33 22.45
C ARG A 338 -22.17 -4.48 23.49
N VAL A 339 -21.81 -3.36 24.11
CA VAL A 339 -20.80 -3.23 25.16
C VAL A 339 -21.39 -2.50 26.37
N GLY A 340 -20.83 -2.68 27.57
CA GLY A 340 -21.38 -2.15 28.83
C GLY A 340 -22.23 -3.16 29.59
N ASN A 341 -23.37 -2.74 30.15
CA ASN A 341 -24.19 -3.63 30.98
C ASN A 341 -24.87 -4.75 30.15
N LEU A 342 -24.37 -5.99 30.29
CA LEU A 342 -24.89 -7.15 29.59
C LEU A 342 -25.99 -7.90 30.36
N THR A 343 -26.21 -7.57 31.64
CA THR A 343 -27.01 -8.40 32.57
C THR A 343 -28.49 -8.48 32.21
N ALA A 344 -29.04 -7.43 31.61
CA ALA A 344 -30.41 -7.41 31.11
C ALA A 344 -30.47 -7.71 29.60
N ALA A 345 -31.59 -8.30 29.18
CA ALA A 345 -31.95 -8.39 27.76
C ALA A 345 -32.32 -7.00 27.23
N VAL A 346 -31.98 -6.71 25.97
CA VAL A 346 -32.22 -5.41 25.34
C VAL A 346 -32.73 -5.61 23.91
N ASN A 347 -33.81 -4.92 23.56
CA ASN A 347 -34.34 -4.87 22.19
C ASN A 347 -33.88 -3.61 21.51
N VAL A 348 -33.16 -3.75 20.40
CA VAL A 348 -32.56 -2.65 19.65
C VAL A 348 -33.36 -2.43 18.38
N ALA A 349 -34.01 -1.28 18.26
CA ALA A 349 -34.75 -0.92 17.07
C ALA A 349 -33.79 -0.45 15.96
N TYR A 350 -34.11 -0.80 14.72
CA TYR A 350 -33.39 -0.36 13.53
C TYR A 350 -34.35 -0.08 12.37
N THR A 351 -33.95 0.81 11.47
CA THR A 351 -34.60 1.03 10.18
C THR A 351 -33.77 0.40 9.06
N LEU A 352 -34.44 0.06 7.95
CA LEU A 352 -33.78 -0.37 6.72
C LEU A 352 -34.12 0.61 5.60
N GLY A 353 -33.10 1.25 5.03
CA GLY A 353 -33.16 2.08 3.83
C GLY A 353 -32.38 1.44 2.68
N GLY A 354 -32.09 2.23 1.64
CA GLY A 354 -31.34 1.79 0.46
C GLY A 354 -32.24 1.52 -0.76
N THR A 355 -31.67 0.94 -1.81
CA THR A 355 -32.38 0.65 -3.07
C THR A 355 -33.07 -0.71 -3.09
N ALA A 356 -32.77 -1.59 -2.12
CA ALA A 356 -33.40 -2.89 -1.97
C ALA A 356 -34.76 -2.76 -1.26
N ILE A 357 -35.78 -3.34 -1.87
CA ILE A 357 -37.17 -3.24 -1.42
C ILE A 357 -37.53 -4.47 -0.57
N SER A 358 -37.97 -4.23 0.67
CA SER A 358 -38.44 -5.31 1.56
C SER A 358 -39.63 -6.06 0.96
N GLY A 359 -39.60 -7.40 1.01
CA GLY A 359 -40.65 -8.25 0.44
C GLY A 359 -40.51 -8.51 -1.06
N ALA A 360 -39.74 -7.71 -1.79
CA ALA A 360 -39.36 -7.95 -3.17
C ALA A 360 -37.97 -8.56 -3.29
N ASP A 361 -36.97 -7.94 -2.63
CA ASP A 361 -35.55 -8.26 -2.82
C ASP A 361 -34.99 -9.12 -1.68
N TYR A 362 -35.61 -9.04 -0.50
CA TYR A 362 -35.32 -9.85 0.66
C TYR A 362 -36.58 -10.13 1.48
N VAL A 363 -36.56 -11.20 2.27
CA VAL A 363 -37.64 -11.57 3.20
C VAL A 363 -37.78 -10.46 4.25
N PRO A 364 -39.00 -9.93 4.51
CA PRO A 364 -39.22 -8.89 5.51
C PRO A 364 -38.70 -9.29 6.90
N VAL A 365 -38.12 -8.33 7.61
CA VAL A 365 -37.60 -8.51 8.99
C VAL A 365 -38.34 -7.63 9.99
N SER A 366 -38.19 -7.91 11.28
CA SER A 366 -38.96 -7.32 12.38
C SER A 366 -38.69 -5.84 12.65
N GLY A 367 -37.54 -5.30 12.22
CA GLY A 367 -37.07 -3.96 12.59
C GLY A 367 -36.52 -3.88 14.02
N VAL A 368 -36.37 -5.02 14.71
CA VAL A 368 -35.85 -5.10 16.08
C VAL A 368 -34.89 -6.28 16.20
N ALA A 369 -33.69 -6.02 16.71
CA ALA A 369 -32.69 -7.03 17.06
C ALA A 369 -32.68 -7.24 18.58
N ALA A 370 -32.90 -8.48 19.02
CA ALA A 370 -32.96 -8.82 20.44
C ALA A 370 -31.61 -9.35 20.96
N PHE A 371 -31.11 -8.74 22.02
CA PHE A 371 -29.99 -9.26 22.81
C PHE A 371 -30.54 -9.99 24.03
N ALA A 372 -30.19 -11.25 24.21
CA ALA A 372 -30.46 -11.98 25.45
C ALA A 372 -29.58 -11.45 26.60
N ALA A 373 -30.02 -11.65 27.85
CA ALA A 373 -29.18 -11.42 29.02
C ALA A 373 -27.85 -12.17 28.88
N GLY A 374 -26.74 -11.46 29.10
CA GLY A 374 -25.37 -11.96 28.92
C GLY A 374 -24.82 -11.93 27.49
N ALA A 375 -25.65 -11.76 26.45
CA ALA A 375 -25.19 -11.78 25.06
C ALA A 375 -24.54 -10.47 24.63
N SER A 376 -23.34 -10.50 24.05
CA SER A 376 -22.64 -9.31 23.51
C SER A 376 -22.93 -9.04 22.03
N THR A 377 -23.56 -9.97 21.32
CA THR A 377 -23.91 -9.84 19.90
C THR A 377 -25.35 -10.26 19.62
N ALA A 378 -25.95 -9.66 18.60
CA ALA A 378 -27.20 -10.06 17.98
C ALA A 378 -27.09 -9.91 16.46
N THR A 379 -27.81 -10.70 15.69
CA THR A 379 -27.70 -10.67 14.22
C THR A 379 -29.04 -10.35 13.56
N VAL A 380 -29.00 -9.54 12.50
CA VAL A 380 -30.11 -9.34 11.57
C VAL A 380 -29.71 -9.96 10.24
N ALA A 381 -30.39 -11.04 9.86
CA ALA A 381 -30.17 -11.72 8.60
C ALA A 381 -31.21 -11.26 7.57
N LEU A 382 -30.76 -10.69 6.45
CA LEU A 382 -31.60 -10.43 5.30
C LEU A 382 -31.46 -11.59 4.31
N VAL A 383 -32.43 -12.49 4.33
CA VAL A 383 -32.51 -13.62 3.38
C VAL A 383 -32.95 -13.07 2.01
N PRO A 384 -32.15 -13.24 0.94
CA PRO A 384 -32.53 -12.78 -0.39
C PRO A 384 -33.82 -13.43 -0.87
N LYS A 385 -34.59 -12.69 -1.66
CA LYS A 385 -35.75 -13.20 -2.37
C LYS A 385 -35.52 -13.02 -3.87
N ALA A 386 -35.64 -14.11 -4.61
CA ALA A 386 -35.48 -14.09 -6.06
C ALA A 386 -36.50 -13.11 -6.68
N ASN A 387 -35.98 -12.08 -7.34
CA ASN A 387 -36.76 -11.07 -8.03
C ASN A 387 -36.25 -10.96 -9.48
N ALA A 388 -36.92 -11.63 -10.41
CA ALA A 388 -36.52 -11.67 -11.82
C ALA A 388 -36.58 -10.30 -12.53
N ALA A 389 -37.25 -9.31 -11.95
CA ALA A 389 -37.30 -7.94 -12.47
C ALA A 389 -36.08 -7.10 -12.05
N ASN A 390 -35.28 -7.55 -11.09
CA ASN A 390 -34.05 -6.87 -10.72
C ASN A 390 -32.93 -7.28 -11.67
N LEU A 391 -32.52 -6.31 -12.49
CA LEU A 391 -31.40 -6.45 -13.42
C LEU A 391 -30.11 -5.82 -12.87
N ASN A 392 -30.16 -5.20 -11.69
CA ASN A 392 -29.04 -4.50 -11.06
C ASN A 392 -28.89 -4.87 -9.58
N ASN A 393 -27.70 -4.64 -9.03
CA ASN A 393 -27.44 -4.79 -7.60
C ASN A 393 -28.30 -3.80 -6.79
N ARG A 394 -28.83 -4.24 -5.66
CA ARG A 394 -29.65 -3.44 -4.75
C ARG A 394 -29.02 -3.40 -3.36
N THR A 395 -29.10 -2.28 -2.66
CA THR A 395 -28.50 -2.10 -1.33
C THR A 395 -29.57 -2.04 -0.25
N ALA A 396 -29.34 -2.68 0.90
CA ALA A 396 -30.09 -2.44 2.12
C ALA A 396 -29.17 -1.84 3.17
N THR A 397 -29.54 -0.70 3.74
CA THR A 397 -28.78 -0.01 4.79
C THR A 397 -29.54 -0.11 6.09
N LEU A 398 -28.97 -0.80 7.07
CA LEU A 398 -29.50 -0.85 8.44
C LEU A 398 -28.98 0.36 9.21
N THR A 399 -29.89 1.14 9.80
CA THR A 399 -29.57 2.25 10.70
C THR A 399 -30.21 2.01 12.05
N LEU A 400 -29.42 2.03 13.12
CA LEU A 400 -29.89 1.90 14.50
C LEU A 400 -30.74 3.12 14.88
N VAL A 401 -31.85 2.87 15.56
CA VAL A 401 -32.72 3.92 16.09
C VAL A 401 -32.30 4.24 17.51
N ALA A 402 -32.13 5.53 17.83
CA ALA A 402 -31.82 5.98 19.18
C ALA A 402 -32.98 5.72 20.15
N ASP A 403 -32.68 5.22 21.35
CA ASP A 403 -33.67 4.91 22.39
C ASP A 403 -33.12 5.21 23.80
N LYS A 404 -34.01 5.34 24.79
CA LYS A 404 -33.64 5.59 26.19
C LYS A 404 -33.19 4.34 26.96
N THR A 405 -33.31 3.15 26.38
CA THR A 405 -32.95 1.87 27.00
C THR A 405 -31.56 1.36 26.60
N TYR A 406 -30.92 1.97 25.60
CA TYR A 406 -29.54 1.66 25.18
C TYR A 406 -28.84 2.89 24.57
N GLY A 407 -27.51 2.85 24.52
CA GLY A 407 -26.71 3.81 23.75
C GLY A 407 -26.54 3.35 22.29
N VAL A 408 -26.31 4.29 21.38
CA VAL A 408 -25.96 3.99 19.97
C VAL A 408 -24.49 4.37 19.74
N SER A 409 -23.74 3.45 19.15
CA SER A 409 -22.33 3.59 18.78
C SER A 409 -22.16 4.54 17.59
N VAL A 410 -20.93 4.99 17.33
CA VAL A 410 -20.58 5.75 16.10
C VAL A 410 -20.79 4.94 14.82
N ASN A 411 -20.74 3.61 14.91
CA ASN A 411 -21.15 2.71 13.82
C ASN A 411 -22.65 2.42 13.96
N ASP A 412 -23.46 3.46 13.77
CA ASP A 412 -24.92 3.39 13.89
C ASP A 412 -25.59 2.84 12.63
N SER A 413 -24.84 2.68 11.54
CA SER A 413 -25.37 2.21 10.27
C SER A 413 -24.38 1.32 9.52
N ALA A 414 -24.92 0.39 8.75
CA ALA A 414 -24.15 -0.50 7.88
C ALA A 414 -24.98 -0.84 6.64
N SER A 415 -24.32 -1.13 5.52
CA SER A 415 -25.00 -1.50 4.26
C SER A 415 -24.61 -2.90 3.81
N VAL A 416 -25.57 -3.63 3.25
CA VAL A 416 -25.37 -4.89 2.52
C VAL A 416 -25.91 -4.76 1.10
N SER A 417 -25.43 -5.61 0.19
CA SER A 417 -25.93 -5.67 -1.19
C SER A 417 -26.51 -7.00 -1.59
N PHE A 418 -27.61 -6.94 -2.33
CA PHE A 418 -28.16 -8.05 -3.10
C PHE A 418 -27.68 -7.91 -4.53
N TYR A 419 -26.77 -8.79 -4.95
CA TYR A 419 -26.24 -8.74 -6.30
C TYR A 419 -26.98 -9.72 -7.22
N THR A 420 -27.15 -9.33 -8.48
CA THR A 420 -27.89 -10.09 -9.49
C THR A 420 -27.04 -11.13 -10.22
N ASN A 421 -25.71 -11.19 -9.96
CA ASN A 421 -24.84 -12.08 -10.71
C ASN A 421 -23.52 -12.52 -9.99
N THR A 422 -23.42 -13.76 -9.50
CA THR A 422 -22.17 -14.47 -9.08
C THR A 422 -21.32 -14.98 -10.26
N GLY A 423 -21.56 -14.43 -11.45
CA GLY A 423 -21.00 -14.89 -12.70
C GLY A 423 -19.48 -15.00 -12.77
N THR A 424 -18.98 -15.51 -13.89
CA THR A 424 -17.54 -15.45 -14.16
C THR A 424 -17.18 -14.02 -14.58
N LEU A 425 -16.27 -13.40 -13.84
CA LEU A 425 -15.71 -12.09 -14.18
C LEU A 425 -14.64 -12.24 -15.25
N TYR A 426 -14.79 -11.46 -16.32
CA TYR A 426 -13.76 -11.24 -17.32
C TYR A 426 -13.37 -9.77 -17.29
N VAL A 427 -12.07 -9.50 -17.34
CA VAL A 427 -11.51 -8.15 -17.31
C VAL A 427 -10.63 -7.94 -18.52
N SER A 428 -10.71 -6.74 -19.09
CA SER A 428 -9.87 -6.26 -20.17
C SER A 428 -9.23 -4.94 -19.74
N ASN A 429 -7.92 -4.82 -19.93
CA ASN A 429 -7.24 -3.52 -19.86
C ASN A 429 -7.21 -2.95 -21.27
N LEU A 430 -7.76 -1.75 -21.46
CA LEU A 430 -7.82 -1.09 -22.75
C LEU A 430 -6.56 -0.28 -22.98
N ARG A 431 -5.92 -0.51 -24.13
CA ARG A 431 -4.72 0.22 -24.54
C ARG A 431 -4.83 0.63 -26.00
N THR A 432 -4.03 1.62 -26.36
CA THR A 432 -3.84 2.00 -27.75
C THR A 432 -3.10 0.88 -28.49
N PRO A 433 -3.64 0.38 -29.62
CA PRO A 433 -2.90 -0.53 -30.49
C PRO A 433 -1.60 0.12 -30.99
N ALA A 434 -0.60 -0.69 -31.36
CA ALA A 434 0.68 -0.17 -31.90
C ALA A 434 0.52 0.69 -33.17
N THR A 435 -0.59 0.53 -33.90
CA THR A 435 -0.94 1.34 -35.08
C THR A 435 -1.47 2.74 -34.72
N VAL A 436 -1.83 2.98 -33.45
CA VAL A 436 -2.41 4.23 -32.96
C VAL A 436 -1.30 5.07 -32.32
N VAL A 437 -0.66 5.90 -33.14
CA VAL A 437 0.46 6.75 -32.71
C VAL A 437 -0.05 8.08 -32.16
N GLY A 438 0.46 8.49 -31.00
CA GLY A 438 0.18 9.80 -30.41
C GLY A 438 -1.09 9.90 -29.57
N SER A 439 -1.89 8.83 -29.49
CA SER A 439 -2.97 8.75 -28.50
C SER A 439 -2.42 8.43 -27.11
N SER A 440 -3.02 9.04 -26.10
CA SER A 440 -2.74 8.77 -24.69
C SER A 440 -3.92 8.08 -23.99
N ALA A 441 -4.85 7.55 -24.78
CA ALA A 441 -6.05 6.92 -24.29
C ALA A 441 -5.73 5.67 -23.47
N TYR A 442 -6.56 5.40 -22.47
CA TYR A 442 -6.50 4.17 -21.67
C TYR A 442 -7.88 3.86 -21.10
N GLY A 443 -8.06 2.64 -20.61
CA GLY A 443 -9.28 2.27 -19.92
C GLY A 443 -9.27 0.85 -19.39
N THR A 444 -10.43 0.44 -18.89
CA THR A 444 -10.73 -0.93 -18.46
C THR A 444 -12.12 -1.30 -18.94
N ALA A 445 -12.34 -2.59 -19.17
CA ALA A 445 -13.67 -3.11 -19.44
C ALA A 445 -13.87 -4.41 -18.67
N THR A 446 -15.13 -4.72 -18.35
CA THR A 446 -15.49 -5.97 -17.70
C THR A 446 -16.67 -6.63 -18.41
N ILE A 447 -16.68 -7.96 -18.38
CA ILE A 447 -17.85 -8.78 -18.71
C ILE A 447 -18.11 -9.69 -17.51
N GLN A 448 -19.29 -9.55 -16.91
CA GLN A 448 -19.76 -10.41 -15.84
C GLN A 448 -20.74 -11.44 -16.42
N LEU A 449 -20.23 -12.62 -16.81
CA LEU A 449 -21.00 -13.69 -17.45
C LEU A 449 -21.86 -14.42 -16.42
N ALA A 450 -23.19 -14.43 -16.58
CA ALA A 450 -24.11 -15.13 -15.69
C ALA A 450 -23.77 -16.61 -15.51
N SER A 451 -24.01 -17.15 -14.31
CA SER A 451 -23.72 -18.56 -14.00
C SER A 451 -24.53 -19.57 -14.84
N ASP A 452 -25.67 -19.16 -15.40
CA ASP A 452 -26.46 -19.95 -16.36
C ASP A 452 -25.99 -19.77 -17.81
N GLU A 453 -24.99 -18.90 -18.04
CA GLU A 453 -24.38 -18.55 -19.32
C GLU A 453 -25.37 -18.02 -20.35
N LYS A 454 -26.52 -17.49 -19.92
CA LYS A 454 -27.55 -16.95 -20.82
C LYS A 454 -27.42 -15.46 -21.06
N SER A 455 -26.68 -14.75 -20.21
CA SER A 455 -26.49 -13.31 -20.32
C SER A 455 -25.22 -12.84 -19.63
N ALA A 456 -24.82 -11.61 -19.91
CA ALA A 456 -23.72 -10.94 -19.25
C ALA A 456 -23.98 -9.44 -19.08
N PHE A 457 -23.31 -8.83 -18.12
CA PHE A 457 -23.22 -7.38 -18.00
C PHE A 457 -21.85 -6.90 -18.47
N VAL A 458 -21.83 -5.91 -19.36
CA VAL A 458 -20.62 -5.30 -19.91
C VAL A 458 -20.45 -3.91 -19.32
N ASN A 459 -19.25 -3.61 -18.84
CA ASN A 459 -18.86 -2.27 -18.41
C ASN A 459 -17.62 -1.84 -19.18
N VAL A 460 -17.52 -0.55 -19.48
CA VAL A 460 -16.37 0.04 -20.14
C VAL A 460 -16.12 1.41 -19.52
N ALA A 461 -14.92 1.62 -19.02
CA ALA A 461 -14.45 2.92 -18.57
C ALA A 461 -13.17 3.29 -19.30
N PHE A 462 -13.10 4.48 -19.87
CA PHE A 462 -11.91 4.94 -20.60
C PHE A 462 -11.73 6.45 -20.52
N SER A 463 -10.55 6.94 -20.89
CA SER A 463 -10.21 8.36 -20.87
C SER A 463 -9.24 8.70 -21.99
N ASN A 464 -9.11 9.99 -22.29
CA ASN A 464 -8.12 10.56 -23.21
C ASN A 464 -8.14 10.04 -24.65
N LEU A 465 -9.32 9.74 -25.20
CA LEU A 465 -9.43 9.60 -26.65
C LEU A 465 -8.90 10.87 -27.34
N SER A 466 -8.10 10.70 -28.39
CA SER A 466 -7.46 11.77 -29.13
C SER A 466 -8.46 12.60 -29.94
N SER A 467 -9.66 12.06 -30.14
CA SER A 467 -10.77 12.71 -30.82
C SER A 467 -12.10 12.18 -30.28
N PRO A 468 -13.25 12.82 -30.58
CA PRO A 468 -14.55 12.34 -30.14
C PRO A 468 -14.78 10.88 -30.53
N GLU A 469 -15.35 10.11 -29.61
CA GLU A 469 -15.79 8.75 -29.84
C GLU A 469 -16.83 8.70 -30.96
N VAL A 470 -16.78 7.65 -31.79
CA VAL A 470 -17.74 7.36 -32.85
C VAL A 470 -18.55 6.12 -32.51
N VAL A 471 -17.90 5.05 -32.06
CA VAL A 471 -18.56 3.79 -31.72
C VAL A 471 -17.80 3.04 -30.64
N ALA A 472 -18.52 2.29 -29.81
CA ALA A 472 -17.97 1.31 -28.88
C ALA A 472 -18.62 -0.05 -29.14
N HIS A 473 -17.83 -1.11 -29.22
CA HIS A 473 -18.36 -2.44 -29.54
C HIS A 473 -17.51 -3.60 -29.06
N LEU A 474 -18.14 -4.78 -29.04
CA LEU A 474 -17.46 -6.07 -28.91
C LEU A 474 -17.31 -6.72 -30.29
N GLN A 475 -16.19 -7.41 -30.51
CA GLN A 475 -15.89 -8.11 -31.75
C GLN A 475 -15.14 -9.44 -31.54
N ILE A 476 -15.27 -10.34 -32.51
CA ILE A 476 -14.48 -11.59 -32.66
C ILE A 476 -13.69 -11.50 -33.97
N ASP A 477 -12.37 -11.52 -33.88
CA ASP A 477 -11.46 -11.42 -35.04
C ASP A 477 -11.82 -10.27 -35.99
N GLY A 478 -12.14 -9.10 -35.43
CA GLY A 478 -12.57 -7.90 -36.18
C GLY A 478 -14.02 -7.92 -36.66
N ASN A 479 -14.77 -9.00 -36.45
CA ASN A 479 -16.20 -9.05 -36.77
C ASN A 479 -17.05 -8.57 -35.60
N TYR A 480 -17.92 -7.62 -35.87
CA TYR A 480 -18.83 -7.02 -34.88
C TYR A 480 -19.80 -8.05 -34.27
N VAL A 481 -19.92 -8.10 -32.94
CA VAL A 481 -20.83 -9.04 -32.26
C VAL A 481 -21.82 -8.39 -31.29
N TYR A 482 -21.51 -7.22 -30.72
CA TYR A 482 -22.41 -6.51 -29.81
C TYR A 482 -22.10 -5.01 -29.76
N ASN A 483 -23.14 -4.17 -29.86
CA ASN A 483 -23.01 -2.71 -29.78
C ASN A 483 -23.08 -2.23 -28.33
N LEU A 484 -22.20 -1.31 -27.97
CA LEU A 484 -22.20 -0.67 -26.67
C LEU A 484 -22.71 0.77 -26.77
N PRO A 485 -23.36 1.30 -25.72
CA PRO A 485 -23.67 2.73 -25.65
C PRO A 485 -22.40 3.58 -25.79
N GLN A 486 -22.53 4.77 -26.39
CA GLN A 486 -21.43 5.72 -26.48
C GLN A 486 -21.07 6.28 -25.09
N GLY A 487 -19.79 6.49 -24.82
CA GLY A 487 -19.26 7.02 -23.57
C GLY A 487 -18.91 5.95 -22.54
N GLN A 488 -18.90 6.32 -21.27
CA GLN A 488 -18.68 5.35 -20.19
C GLN A 488 -19.88 4.38 -20.14
N VAL A 489 -19.60 3.08 -20.22
CA VAL A 489 -20.63 2.04 -20.24
C VAL A 489 -20.75 1.42 -18.86
N GLY A 490 -21.93 1.52 -18.25
CA GLY A 490 -22.28 0.85 -17.00
C GLY A 490 -23.40 -0.16 -17.20
N ASN A 491 -23.14 -1.43 -16.87
CA ASN A 491 -24.09 -2.54 -16.86
C ASN A 491 -24.87 -2.74 -18.17
N ALA A 492 -24.22 -2.62 -19.34
CA ALA A 492 -24.86 -2.96 -20.61
C ALA A 492 -25.20 -4.45 -20.64
N TYR A 493 -26.46 -4.78 -20.92
CA TYR A 493 -26.96 -6.15 -20.88
C TYR A 493 -26.79 -6.86 -22.22
N TRP A 494 -26.04 -7.96 -22.23
CA TRP A 494 -25.82 -8.80 -23.39
C TRP A 494 -26.49 -10.16 -23.20
N ASP A 495 -27.43 -10.51 -24.08
CA ASP A 495 -28.24 -11.74 -24.04
C ASP A 495 -27.70 -12.87 -24.94
N PHE A 496 -26.51 -12.67 -25.52
CA PHE A 496 -25.87 -13.60 -26.47
C PHE A 496 -26.79 -14.05 -27.63
N ALA A 497 -27.65 -13.15 -28.14
CA ALA A 497 -28.38 -13.40 -29.37
C ALA A 497 -27.41 -13.75 -30.53
N PRO A 498 -27.74 -14.72 -31.41
CA PRO A 498 -26.89 -15.03 -32.57
C PRO A 498 -26.63 -13.81 -33.45
N THR A 499 -25.37 -13.58 -33.82
CA THR A 499 -24.95 -12.41 -34.61
C THR A 499 -24.07 -12.85 -35.78
N GLY A 500 -24.44 -12.45 -37.00
CA GLY A 500 -23.71 -12.85 -38.21
C GLY A 500 -23.65 -14.37 -38.37
N THR A 501 -22.44 -14.92 -38.39
CA THR A 501 -22.19 -16.38 -38.47
C THR A 501 -22.04 -17.05 -37.10
N TYR A 502 -22.07 -16.30 -36.00
CA TYR A 502 -21.82 -16.81 -34.67
C TYR A 502 -23.12 -17.19 -33.96
N SER A 503 -23.24 -18.45 -33.55
CA SER A 503 -24.30 -18.90 -32.65
C SER A 503 -24.05 -18.41 -31.22
N THR A 504 -25.07 -18.48 -30.36
CA THR A 504 -24.92 -18.22 -28.91
C THR A 504 -23.79 -19.03 -28.29
N ALA A 505 -23.67 -20.31 -28.67
CA ALA A 505 -22.60 -21.19 -28.19
C ALA A 505 -21.22 -20.70 -28.65
N ASP A 506 -21.10 -20.20 -29.89
CA ASP A 506 -19.84 -19.65 -30.41
C ASP A 506 -19.43 -18.37 -29.69
N LEU A 507 -20.38 -17.48 -29.38
CA LEU A 507 -20.10 -16.23 -28.65
C LEU A 507 -19.58 -16.53 -27.24
N ILE A 508 -20.21 -17.45 -26.51
CA ILE A 508 -19.79 -17.87 -25.17
C ILE A 508 -18.43 -18.58 -25.22
N ALA A 509 -18.22 -19.46 -26.20
CA ALA A 509 -16.95 -20.14 -26.39
C ALA A 509 -15.82 -19.15 -26.72
N ALA A 510 -16.09 -18.13 -27.55
CA ALA A 510 -15.14 -17.08 -27.88
C ALA A 510 -14.79 -16.22 -26.66
N LEU A 511 -15.78 -15.86 -25.81
CA LEU A 511 -15.53 -15.15 -24.55
C LEU A 511 -14.61 -15.97 -23.63
N LYS A 512 -14.95 -17.25 -23.40
CA LYS A 512 -14.14 -18.15 -22.58
C LYS A 512 -12.72 -18.31 -23.14
N ALA A 513 -12.58 -18.42 -24.45
CA ALA A 513 -11.29 -18.55 -25.12
C ALA A 513 -10.49 -17.25 -25.24
N GLY A 514 -10.97 -16.13 -24.67
CA GLY A 514 -10.30 -14.83 -24.73
C GLY A 514 -10.24 -14.21 -26.13
N ARG A 515 -11.17 -14.58 -27.02
CA ARG A 515 -11.27 -14.10 -28.41
C ARG A 515 -12.24 -12.93 -28.58
N ILE A 516 -13.03 -12.62 -27.55
CA ILE A 516 -13.83 -11.39 -27.53
C ILE A 516 -12.92 -10.22 -27.16
N THR A 517 -12.95 -9.21 -28.02
CA THR A 517 -12.22 -7.96 -27.82
C THR A 517 -13.22 -6.81 -27.78
N VAL A 518 -12.94 -5.80 -26.97
CA VAL A 518 -13.66 -4.53 -26.96
C VAL A 518 -12.86 -3.52 -27.77
N SER A 519 -13.54 -2.70 -28.57
CA SER A 519 -12.96 -1.61 -29.35
C SER A 519 -13.72 -0.32 -29.09
N ILE A 520 -12.99 0.77 -28.92
CA ILE A 520 -13.51 2.14 -28.86
C ILE A 520 -12.92 2.89 -30.05
N ASP A 521 -13.77 3.25 -31.00
CA ASP A 521 -13.39 3.92 -32.23
C ASP A 521 -13.62 5.42 -32.05
N SER A 522 -12.67 6.23 -32.52
CA SER A 522 -12.77 7.69 -32.48
C SER A 522 -12.72 8.28 -33.89
N ALA A 523 -13.06 9.57 -34.02
CA ALA A 523 -13.10 10.24 -35.32
C ALA A 523 -11.75 10.18 -36.07
N THR A 524 -10.61 10.18 -35.36
CA THR A 524 -9.27 10.02 -35.93
C THR A 524 -8.91 8.56 -36.17
N PHE A 525 -9.35 7.64 -35.29
CA PHE A 525 -9.00 6.22 -35.35
C PHE A 525 -10.27 5.37 -35.46
N THR A 526 -10.76 5.24 -36.70
CA THR A 526 -12.05 4.60 -37.02
C THR A 526 -12.03 3.07 -36.98
N THR A 527 -10.89 2.45 -36.70
CA THR A 527 -10.74 0.99 -36.54
C THR A 527 -10.18 0.65 -35.16
N GLY A 528 -10.56 1.42 -34.15
CA GLY A 528 -10.16 1.26 -32.77
C GLY A 528 -9.01 2.17 -32.37
N GLU A 529 -9.31 3.19 -31.55
CA GLU A 529 -8.30 3.94 -30.80
C GLU A 529 -7.86 3.17 -29.55
N LEU A 530 -8.82 2.55 -28.86
CA LEU A 530 -8.58 1.67 -27.72
C LEU A 530 -9.09 0.27 -28.01
N THR A 531 -8.30 -0.73 -27.64
CA THR A 531 -8.74 -2.12 -27.70
C THR A 531 -8.20 -2.94 -26.53
N GLY A 532 -8.85 -4.06 -26.25
CA GLY A 532 -8.34 -5.05 -25.30
C GLY A 532 -9.14 -6.34 -25.29
N ASN A 533 -8.47 -7.44 -24.98
CA ASN A 533 -9.06 -8.77 -24.90
C ASN A 533 -9.56 -9.06 -23.48
N PHE A 534 -10.68 -9.77 -23.38
CA PHE A 534 -11.22 -10.19 -22.09
C PHE A 534 -10.54 -11.45 -21.58
N VAL A 535 -10.07 -11.38 -20.33
CA VAL A 535 -9.43 -12.49 -19.64
C VAL A 535 -10.22 -12.82 -18.37
N LYS A 536 -10.45 -14.11 -18.12
CA LYS A 536 -11.07 -14.57 -16.88
C LYS A 536 -10.24 -14.09 -15.68
N ASN A 537 -10.88 -13.43 -14.72
CA ASN A 537 -10.22 -12.90 -13.55
C ASN A 537 -10.96 -13.28 -12.27
N THR A 538 -10.27 -13.16 -11.14
CA THR A 538 -10.84 -13.40 -9.81
C THR A 538 -10.73 -12.12 -9.00
N GLY A 539 -11.83 -11.75 -8.34
CA GLY A 539 -11.86 -10.61 -7.45
C GLY A 539 -12.87 -10.79 -6.33
N SER A 540 -12.74 -9.97 -5.31
CA SER A 540 -13.63 -9.96 -4.15
C SER A 540 -13.78 -8.55 -3.59
N ALA A 541 -14.95 -8.24 -3.02
CA ALA A 541 -15.17 -6.98 -2.32
C ALA A 541 -14.48 -6.98 -0.94
N THR A 542 -14.48 -8.12 -0.26
CA THR A 542 -13.85 -8.32 1.05
C THR A 542 -12.69 -9.30 0.94
N PHE A 543 -11.54 -8.94 1.50
CA PHE A 543 -10.39 -9.83 1.55
C PHE A 543 -10.63 -11.00 2.51
N ASN A 544 -10.39 -12.21 2.02
CA ASN A 544 -10.27 -13.40 2.85
C ASN A 544 -8.84 -13.93 2.70
N ALA A 545 -8.09 -14.00 3.81
CA ALA A 545 -6.71 -14.48 3.76
C ALA A 545 -6.67 -15.93 3.25
N PRO A 546 -5.79 -16.25 2.28
CA PRO A 546 -5.59 -17.62 1.85
C PRO A 546 -5.16 -18.53 3.00
N ALA A 547 -5.55 -19.80 2.94
CA ALA A 547 -5.11 -20.80 3.92
C ALA A 547 -3.57 -20.88 3.98
N ALA A 548 -3.04 -21.13 5.17
CA ALA A 548 -1.60 -21.33 5.36
C ALA A 548 -1.11 -22.51 4.49
N ALA A 549 0.08 -22.36 3.91
CA ALA A 549 0.69 -23.44 3.13
C ALA A 549 1.01 -24.64 4.03
N PRO A 550 0.93 -25.88 3.51
CA PRO A 550 1.43 -27.06 4.20
C PRO A 550 2.91 -26.92 4.55
N ALA A 551 3.32 -27.53 5.68
CA ALA A 551 4.72 -27.58 6.06
C ALA A 551 5.54 -28.38 5.02
N LEU A 552 6.68 -27.83 4.61
CA LEU A 552 7.63 -28.47 3.70
C LEU A 552 9.02 -28.49 4.32
N ASP A 553 9.64 -29.65 4.34
CA ASP A 553 11.00 -29.83 4.83
C ASP A 553 12.01 -29.37 3.77
N LEU A 554 12.44 -28.11 3.87
CA LEU A 554 13.41 -27.49 2.95
C LEU A 554 14.85 -27.99 3.13
N THR A 555 15.11 -28.92 4.06
CA THR A 555 16.45 -29.50 4.28
C THR A 555 16.70 -30.74 3.43
N LYS A 556 15.65 -31.39 2.93
CA LYS A 556 15.74 -32.55 2.05
C LYS A 556 15.77 -32.10 0.60
N ILE A 557 16.97 -32.05 0.04
CA ILE A 557 17.19 -31.52 -1.32
C ILE A 557 17.72 -32.65 -2.21
N THR A 558 16.91 -33.07 -3.18
CA THR A 558 17.36 -33.97 -4.25
C THR A 558 18.16 -33.21 -5.31
N THR A 559 18.86 -33.92 -6.19
CA THR A 559 19.54 -33.27 -7.33
C THR A 559 18.55 -32.60 -8.29
N GLN A 560 17.35 -33.14 -8.47
CA GLN A 560 16.29 -32.50 -9.24
C GLN A 560 15.80 -31.21 -8.58
N ASP A 561 15.62 -31.21 -7.26
CA ASP A 561 15.21 -30.03 -6.51
C ASP A 561 16.27 -28.92 -6.58
N ALA A 562 17.55 -29.30 -6.44
CA ALA A 562 18.68 -28.40 -6.58
C ALA A 562 18.79 -27.82 -8.01
N ALA A 563 18.66 -28.65 -9.05
CA ALA A 563 18.66 -28.20 -10.44
C ALA A 563 17.51 -27.24 -10.74
N ARG A 564 16.31 -27.54 -10.23
CA ARG A 564 15.13 -26.68 -10.34
C ARG A 564 15.35 -25.34 -9.65
N PHE A 565 15.87 -25.35 -8.41
CA PHE A 565 16.22 -24.14 -7.67
C PHE A 565 17.19 -23.26 -8.45
N LEU A 566 18.31 -23.83 -8.89
CA LEU A 566 19.36 -23.09 -9.58
C LEU A 566 18.89 -22.59 -10.95
N THR A 567 18.03 -23.32 -11.66
CA THR A 567 17.39 -22.81 -12.90
C THR A 567 16.60 -21.53 -12.66
N GLN A 568 15.94 -21.40 -11.51
CA GLN A 568 15.14 -20.23 -11.14
C GLN A 568 16.00 -19.11 -10.51
N ALA A 569 17.07 -19.48 -9.80
CA ALA A 569 17.91 -18.57 -9.03
C ALA A 569 19.17 -18.08 -9.77
N THR A 570 19.54 -18.67 -10.92
CA THR A 570 20.72 -18.29 -11.71
C THR A 570 20.36 -18.18 -13.20
N PHE A 571 21.36 -17.95 -14.06
CA PHE A 571 21.20 -18.01 -15.52
C PHE A 571 21.23 -19.44 -16.11
N GLY A 572 21.17 -20.47 -15.25
CA GLY A 572 21.14 -21.89 -15.58
C GLY A 572 22.15 -22.67 -14.72
N PRO A 573 21.85 -23.88 -14.25
CA PRO A 573 22.71 -24.59 -13.30
C PRO A 573 23.99 -25.14 -13.93
N LYS A 574 25.06 -25.23 -13.14
CA LYS A 574 26.19 -26.13 -13.43
C LYS A 574 26.03 -27.43 -12.65
N ASN A 575 26.60 -28.51 -13.19
CA ASN A 575 26.43 -29.85 -12.59
C ASN A 575 27.04 -29.92 -11.18
N ASP A 576 28.24 -29.39 -10.97
CA ASP A 576 28.90 -29.31 -9.66
C ASP A 576 28.09 -28.49 -8.64
N GLU A 577 27.49 -27.38 -9.06
CA GLU A 577 26.64 -26.54 -8.21
C GLU A 577 25.36 -27.27 -7.76
N ILE A 578 24.78 -28.12 -8.62
CA ILE A 578 23.63 -28.94 -8.26
C ILE A 578 23.98 -29.83 -7.06
N TYR A 579 25.10 -30.57 -7.14
CA TYR A 579 25.54 -31.44 -6.04
C TYR A 579 26.01 -30.66 -4.82
N ALA A 580 26.65 -29.48 -5.01
CA ALA A 580 27.03 -28.63 -3.89
C ALA A 580 25.78 -28.13 -3.12
N LEU A 581 24.70 -27.79 -3.82
CA LEU A 581 23.48 -27.29 -3.19
C LEU A 581 22.75 -28.34 -2.35
N THR A 582 22.78 -29.63 -2.72
CA THR A 582 22.13 -30.70 -1.93
C THR A 582 22.74 -30.83 -0.52
N THR A 583 24.02 -30.46 -0.37
CA THR A 583 24.72 -30.47 0.92
C THR A 583 24.65 -29.11 1.62
N LYS A 584 24.76 -28.00 0.87
CA LYS A 584 24.76 -26.64 1.42
C LYS A 584 23.39 -26.21 1.95
N GLY A 585 22.31 -26.60 1.29
CA GLY A 585 20.97 -26.14 1.62
C GLY A 585 20.60 -24.78 1.00
N TYR A 586 19.31 -24.55 0.75
CA TYR A 586 18.82 -23.31 0.13
C TYR A 586 19.15 -22.06 0.97
N SER A 587 18.92 -22.12 2.29
CA SER A 587 19.06 -20.95 3.15
C SER A 587 20.50 -20.44 3.20
N ALA A 588 21.47 -21.35 3.36
CA ALA A 588 22.89 -21.01 3.40
C ALA A 588 23.37 -20.51 2.03
N TRP A 589 22.96 -21.18 0.94
CA TRP A 589 23.29 -20.74 -0.43
C TRP A 589 22.77 -19.33 -0.72
N LEU A 590 21.51 -19.02 -0.38
CA LEU A 590 20.91 -17.69 -0.57
C LEU A 590 21.66 -16.63 0.24
N THR A 591 21.97 -16.92 1.50
CA THR A 591 22.72 -15.99 2.36
C THR A 591 24.11 -15.69 1.79
N GLU A 592 24.83 -16.71 1.32
CA GLU A 592 26.14 -16.54 0.69
C GLU A 592 26.05 -15.72 -0.60
N GLN A 593 25.11 -16.05 -1.50
CA GLN A 593 24.91 -15.33 -2.74
C GLN A 593 24.51 -13.86 -2.54
N MET A 594 23.68 -13.57 -1.54
CA MET A 594 23.28 -12.20 -1.21
C MET A 594 24.44 -11.38 -0.63
N ALA A 595 25.41 -12.03 0.02
CA ALA A 595 26.58 -11.39 0.61
C ALA A 595 27.72 -11.15 -0.39
N LEU A 596 27.72 -11.81 -1.56
CA LEU A 596 28.75 -11.62 -2.56
C LEU A 596 28.78 -10.17 -3.08
N PRO A 597 29.99 -9.59 -3.29
CA PRO A 597 30.14 -8.30 -3.92
C PRO A 597 29.47 -8.27 -5.30
N ALA A 598 28.88 -7.13 -5.65
CA ALA A 598 28.24 -6.95 -6.94
C ALA A 598 29.28 -6.95 -8.07
N SER A 599 29.05 -7.78 -9.09
CA SER A 599 29.76 -7.67 -10.38
C SER A 599 29.07 -6.61 -11.24
N LEU A 600 29.83 -5.62 -11.71
CA LEU A 600 29.29 -4.41 -12.34
C LEU A 600 29.48 -4.39 -13.86
N HIS A 601 28.39 -4.23 -14.60
CA HIS A 601 28.31 -4.15 -16.06
C HIS A 601 29.03 -2.91 -16.59
N PHE A 602 28.96 -1.77 -15.91
CA PHE A 602 29.68 -0.56 -16.32
C PHE A 602 31.20 -0.81 -16.33
N THR A 603 31.72 -1.44 -15.28
CA THR A 603 33.15 -1.77 -15.16
C THR A 603 33.58 -2.72 -16.28
N GLU A 604 32.83 -3.80 -16.52
CA GLU A 604 33.16 -4.78 -17.55
C GLU A 604 33.06 -4.21 -18.97
N ALA A 605 32.04 -3.39 -19.26
CA ALA A 605 31.88 -2.77 -20.58
C ALA A 605 33.00 -1.78 -20.89
N ASN A 606 33.42 -0.98 -19.90
CA ASN A 606 34.56 -0.08 -20.04
C ASN A 606 35.89 -0.83 -20.17
N ALA A 607 36.05 -1.96 -19.47
CA ALA A 607 37.24 -2.79 -19.60
C ALA A 607 37.37 -3.40 -21.02
N ASP A 608 36.28 -3.93 -21.59
CA ASP A 608 36.28 -4.41 -22.99
C ASP A 608 36.50 -3.25 -23.97
N PHE A 609 35.87 -2.10 -23.76
CA PHE A 609 36.09 -0.93 -24.60
C PHE A 609 37.58 -0.49 -24.61
N ALA A 610 38.20 -0.38 -23.43
CA ALA A 610 39.61 -0.01 -23.29
C ALA A 610 40.54 -1.03 -23.98
N LEU A 611 40.24 -2.32 -23.85
CA LEU A 611 40.99 -3.38 -24.53
C LEU A 611 40.92 -3.22 -26.06
N ASN A 612 39.72 -2.99 -26.62
CA ASN A 612 39.55 -2.79 -28.06
C ASN A 612 40.28 -1.56 -28.59
N MET A 613 40.35 -0.48 -27.80
CA MET A 613 41.12 0.71 -28.15
C MET A 613 42.63 0.47 -28.13
N ALA A 614 43.12 -0.35 -27.19
CA ALA A 614 44.54 -0.69 -27.08
C ALA A 614 45.02 -1.64 -28.19
N THR A 615 44.18 -2.57 -28.65
CA THR A 615 44.59 -3.64 -29.59
C THR A 615 44.20 -3.43 -31.04
N GLY A 616 43.46 -2.35 -31.36
CA GLY A 616 42.71 -2.22 -32.62
C GLY A 616 41.60 -3.27 -32.72
N ALA A 617 40.47 -2.94 -33.35
CA ALA A 617 39.34 -3.85 -33.45
C ALA A 617 39.76 -5.18 -34.11
N GLY A 618 39.75 -6.28 -33.36
CA GLY A 618 40.04 -7.63 -33.87
C GLY A 618 41.50 -8.10 -33.78
N GLY A 619 42.36 -7.49 -32.94
CA GLY A 619 43.74 -7.95 -32.76
C GLY A 619 44.71 -7.51 -33.85
N ASN A 620 44.38 -6.44 -34.59
CA ASN A 620 45.30 -5.78 -35.50
C ASN A 620 45.90 -4.55 -34.79
N ALA A 621 47.20 -4.60 -34.50
CA ALA A 621 47.96 -3.70 -33.62
C ALA A 621 48.05 -2.21 -34.04
N ASN A 622 47.24 -1.75 -34.98
CA ASN A 622 47.13 -0.33 -35.31
C ASN A 622 46.05 0.31 -34.42
N ALA A 623 46.49 0.89 -33.31
CA ALA A 623 45.66 1.76 -32.49
C ALA A 623 45.04 2.85 -33.37
N VAL A 624 43.72 2.86 -33.52
CA VAL A 624 43.03 4.02 -34.09
C VAL A 624 43.03 5.08 -32.98
N PRO A 625 43.55 6.30 -33.19
CA PRO A 625 43.44 7.36 -32.21
C PRO A 625 41.97 7.55 -31.82
N PRO A 626 41.62 7.60 -30.51
CA PRO A 626 40.25 7.83 -30.11
C PRO A 626 39.77 9.14 -30.72
N GLN A 627 38.79 9.06 -31.62
CA GLN A 627 38.08 10.23 -32.13
C GLN A 627 37.48 10.95 -30.92
N PRO A 628 37.46 12.29 -30.87
CA PRO A 628 36.72 13.02 -29.84
C PRO A 628 35.26 12.54 -29.91
N ASN A 629 34.77 11.89 -28.84
CA ASN A 629 33.49 11.18 -28.70
C ASN A 629 33.47 9.65 -28.90
N THR A 630 34.60 8.96 -28.91
CA THR A 630 34.63 7.49 -28.79
C THR A 630 34.21 7.02 -27.38
N ARG A 631 33.20 6.15 -27.30
CA ARG A 631 32.55 5.70 -26.05
C ARG A 631 32.24 4.20 -26.10
N VAL A 632 31.88 3.63 -24.95
CA VAL A 632 31.26 2.30 -24.84
C VAL A 632 30.12 2.18 -25.85
N SER A 633 30.08 1.08 -26.59
CA SER A 633 29.05 0.77 -27.59
C SER A 633 28.14 -0.38 -27.14
N ALA A 634 27.05 -0.59 -27.87
CA ALA A 634 26.16 -1.73 -27.66
C ALA A 634 26.89 -3.08 -27.65
N VAL A 635 27.95 -3.24 -28.45
CA VAL A 635 28.77 -4.47 -28.48
C VAL A 635 29.49 -4.70 -27.14
N ASN A 636 30.04 -3.65 -26.53
CA ASN A 636 30.73 -3.74 -25.26
C ASN A 636 29.75 -4.03 -24.11
N ARG A 637 28.57 -3.41 -24.13
CA ARG A 637 27.48 -3.69 -23.19
C ARG A 637 26.99 -5.14 -23.31
N GLN A 638 26.72 -5.62 -24.52
CA GLN A 638 26.29 -7.00 -24.73
C GLN A 638 27.37 -8.00 -24.29
N HIS A 639 28.65 -7.70 -24.56
CA HIS A 639 29.76 -8.48 -24.03
C HIS A 639 29.73 -8.55 -22.49
N ALA A 640 29.62 -7.41 -21.82
CA ALA A 640 29.58 -7.33 -20.36
C ALA A 640 28.41 -8.16 -19.80
N TRP A 641 27.22 -8.00 -20.38
CA TRP A 641 26.03 -8.72 -19.95
C TRP A 641 26.20 -10.24 -20.08
N TRP A 642 26.62 -10.73 -21.26
CA TRP A 642 26.86 -12.16 -21.46
C TRP A 642 27.94 -12.71 -20.54
N LYS A 643 29.06 -12.00 -20.39
CA LYS A 643 30.17 -12.43 -19.53
C LYS A 643 29.72 -12.58 -18.08
N LEU A 644 28.97 -11.60 -17.56
CA LEU A 644 28.50 -11.60 -16.18
C LEU A 644 27.36 -12.61 -15.96
N ALA A 645 26.40 -12.69 -16.88
CA ALA A 645 25.33 -13.70 -16.81
C ALA A 645 25.91 -15.12 -16.75
N VAL A 646 26.94 -15.42 -17.55
CA VAL A 646 27.54 -16.76 -17.63
C VAL A 646 28.52 -17.05 -16.48
N ASN A 647 29.35 -16.08 -16.07
CA ASN A 647 30.51 -16.35 -15.22
C ASN A 647 30.54 -15.62 -13.86
N ALA A 648 29.70 -14.62 -13.62
CA ALA A 648 29.79 -13.84 -12.39
C ALA A 648 29.52 -14.74 -11.17
N PRO A 649 30.24 -14.56 -10.04
CA PRO A 649 30.02 -15.36 -8.84
C PRO A 649 28.69 -15.05 -8.13
N ASP A 650 28.21 -13.81 -8.23
CA ASP A 650 26.96 -13.28 -7.65
C ASP A 650 25.72 -13.59 -8.53
N GLN A 651 25.60 -14.84 -8.98
CA GLN A 651 24.56 -15.29 -9.91
C GLN A 651 23.14 -14.91 -9.51
N LEU A 652 22.79 -15.02 -8.22
CA LEU A 652 21.47 -14.62 -7.75
C LEU A 652 21.22 -13.13 -7.99
N ARG A 653 22.23 -12.29 -7.73
CA ARG A 653 22.13 -10.83 -7.89
C ARG A 653 21.90 -10.48 -9.35
N GLN A 654 22.67 -11.09 -10.25
CA GLN A 654 22.54 -10.89 -11.69
C GLN A 654 21.18 -11.37 -12.21
N ARG A 655 20.69 -12.52 -11.73
CA ARG A 655 19.40 -13.08 -12.13
C ARG A 655 18.22 -12.22 -11.67
N VAL A 656 18.30 -11.65 -10.46
CA VAL A 656 17.31 -10.71 -9.92
C VAL A 656 17.39 -9.37 -10.64
N ALA A 657 18.59 -8.86 -10.94
CA ALA A 657 18.75 -7.64 -11.73
C ALA A 657 18.13 -7.76 -13.13
N PHE A 658 18.26 -8.93 -13.77
CA PHE A 658 17.57 -9.21 -15.03
C PHE A 658 16.05 -9.19 -14.87
N ALA A 659 15.50 -9.85 -13.84
CA ALA A 659 14.06 -9.78 -13.54
C ALA A 659 13.59 -8.34 -13.27
N LEU A 660 14.38 -7.54 -12.56
CA LEU A 660 14.10 -6.12 -12.31
C LEU A 660 14.19 -5.29 -13.59
N SER A 661 15.06 -5.63 -14.54
CA SER A 661 15.12 -4.94 -15.85
C SER A 661 13.90 -5.19 -16.73
N GLU A 662 13.11 -6.22 -16.39
CA GLU A 662 11.82 -6.51 -17.01
C GLU A 662 10.64 -5.82 -16.32
N ILE A 663 10.89 -5.18 -15.18
CA ILE A 663 9.90 -4.41 -14.42
C ILE A 663 10.20 -2.91 -14.57
N LEU A 664 11.44 -2.50 -14.28
CA LEU A 664 11.96 -1.13 -14.38
C LEU A 664 12.66 -0.94 -15.73
N VAL A 665 11.87 -0.97 -16.80
CA VAL A 665 12.35 -1.09 -18.18
C VAL A 665 13.03 0.20 -18.68
N THR A 666 14.22 0.06 -19.26
CA THR A 666 14.84 1.01 -20.20
C THR A 666 15.34 0.24 -21.42
N SER A 667 15.52 0.92 -22.56
CA SER A 667 15.92 0.25 -23.80
C SER A 667 16.83 1.12 -24.68
N ASP A 668 17.83 0.49 -25.28
CA ASP A 668 18.69 1.09 -26.30
C ASP A 668 18.03 1.14 -27.68
N GLN A 669 16.77 0.67 -27.83
CA GLN A 669 15.96 1.00 -29.00
C GLN A 669 15.67 2.52 -29.05
N ASN A 670 15.78 3.21 -27.90
CA ASN A 670 15.85 4.66 -27.88
C ASN A 670 17.24 5.12 -28.36
N SER A 671 17.27 5.90 -29.45
CA SER A 671 18.52 6.34 -30.10
C SER A 671 19.42 7.20 -29.21
N THR A 672 18.89 7.90 -28.21
CA THR A 672 19.71 8.64 -27.26
C THR A 672 20.41 7.67 -26.32
N ILE A 673 19.69 6.71 -25.74
CA ILE A 673 20.28 5.68 -24.87
C ILE A 673 21.34 4.86 -25.63
N ALA A 674 21.07 4.49 -26.89
CA ALA A 674 22.02 3.76 -27.75
C ALA A 674 23.35 4.48 -27.98
N ASN A 675 23.34 5.82 -27.96
CA ASN A 675 24.54 6.64 -28.14
C ASN A 675 25.32 6.86 -26.83
N TRP A 676 24.72 6.53 -25.68
CA TRP A 676 25.25 6.76 -24.32
C TRP A 676 25.18 5.49 -23.47
N GLU A 677 25.74 4.39 -23.99
CA GLU A 677 25.69 3.05 -23.38
C GLU A 677 26.49 2.94 -22.07
N ASP A 678 27.40 3.88 -21.81
CA ASP A 678 28.01 4.07 -20.50
C ASP A 678 26.95 4.45 -19.44
N GLY A 679 26.00 5.33 -19.80
CA GLY A 679 24.82 5.61 -18.98
C GLY A 679 23.93 4.37 -18.80
N HIS A 680 23.70 3.61 -19.87
CA HIS A 680 22.80 2.46 -19.82
C HIS A 680 23.36 1.30 -18.99
N THR A 681 24.66 1.02 -19.10
CA THR A 681 25.34 0.05 -18.23
C THR A 681 25.33 0.48 -16.77
N ASN A 682 25.46 1.79 -16.49
CA ASN A 682 25.29 2.32 -15.14
C ASN A 682 23.86 2.17 -14.61
N TYR A 683 22.83 2.31 -15.46
CA TYR A 683 21.45 2.00 -15.09
C TYR A 683 21.25 0.50 -14.80
N TYR A 684 21.87 -0.40 -15.56
CA TYR A 684 21.82 -1.82 -15.22
C TYR A 684 22.49 -2.12 -13.87
N ASP A 685 23.60 -1.46 -13.57
CA ASP A 685 24.29 -1.59 -12.28
C ASP A 685 23.48 -1.06 -11.09
N LEU A 686 22.63 -0.06 -11.31
CA LEU A 686 21.65 0.38 -10.32
C LEU A 686 20.71 -0.76 -9.95
N LEU A 687 20.22 -1.55 -10.92
CA LEU A 687 19.41 -2.74 -10.66
C LEU A 687 20.20 -3.84 -9.93
N VAL A 688 21.47 -4.05 -10.31
CA VAL A 688 22.37 -5.02 -9.65
C VAL A 688 22.59 -4.65 -8.17
N ARG A 689 22.86 -3.38 -7.87
CA ARG A 689 23.02 -2.90 -6.49
C ARG A 689 21.70 -2.98 -5.71
N GLY A 690 20.59 -2.65 -6.36
CA GLY A 690 19.24 -2.67 -5.78
C GLY A 690 18.63 -4.05 -5.60
N ALA A 691 19.19 -5.11 -6.21
CA ALA A 691 18.61 -6.46 -6.24
C ALA A 691 18.20 -7.03 -4.87
N PHE A 692 18.93 -6.67 -3.80
CA PHE A 692 18.62 -7.06 -2.41
C PHE A 692 18.44 -5.86 -1.47
N GLY A 693 18.30 -4.66 -2.03
CA GLY A 693 18.10 -3.43 -1.28
C GLY A 693 16.64 -3.19 -0.91
N ASN A 694 16.32 -1.93 -0.60
CA ASN A 694 14.94 -1.52 -0.36
C ASN A 694 14.29 -1.05 -1.67
N PHE A 695 13.10 -1.56 -1.99
CA PHE A 695 12.36 -1.19 -3.20
C PHE A 695 12.05 0.32 -3.28
N ARG A 696 11.80 0.99 -2.14
CA ARG A 696 11.58 2.44 -2.12
C ARG A 696 12.79 3.20 -2.64
N GLN A 697 13.99 2.79 -2.23
CA GLN A 697 15.23 3.41 -2.70
C GLN A 697 15.46 3.09 -4.18
N LEU A 698 15.30 1.83 -4.57
CA LEU A 698 15.44 1.40 -5.97
C LEU A 698 14.51 2.20 -6.91
N LEU A 699 13.27 2.46 -6.49
CA LEU A 699 12.30 3.25 -7.25
C LEU A 699 12.79 4.71 -7.43
N GLU A 700 13.38 5.32 -6.40
CA GLU A 700 13.94 6.68 -6.47
C GLU A 700 15.17 6.75 -7.36
N ASP A 701 16.09 5.80 -7.19
CA ASP A 701 17.29 5.72 -8.01
C ASP A 701 16.90 5.57 -9.50
N ALA A 702 15.91 4.72 -9.79
CA ALA A 702 15.37 4.56 -11.14
C ALA A 702 14.68 5.84 -11.62
N THR A 703 13.89 6.50 -10.77
CA THR A 703 13.21 7.78 -11.09
C THR A 703 14.19 8.88 -11.49
N LEU A 704 15.30 8.98 -10.76
CA LEU A 704 16.31 10.01 -10.97
C LEU A 704 17.38 9.59 -11.97
N SER A 705 17.31 8.39 -12.55
CA SER A 705 18.23 7.99 -13.61
C SER A 705 17.97 8.80 -14.89
N PRO A 706 18.99 9.41 -15.51
CA PRO A 706 18.84 10.03 -16.83
C PRO A 706 18.32 9.06 -17.90
N ASN A 707 18.66 7.76 -17.81
CA ASN A 707 18.17 6.77 -18.77
C ASN A 707 16.65 6.56 -18.65
N MET A 708 16.13 6.46 -17.42
CA MET A 708 14.69 6.37 -17.20
C MET A 708 13.99 7.66 -17.63
N GLY A 709 14.57 8.81 -17.30
CA GLY A 709 14.04 10.11 -17.70
C GLY A 709 14.00 10.32 -19.22
N ILE A 710 14.96 9.77 -19.96
CA ILE A 710 14.92 9.74 -21.43
C ILE A 710 13.84 8.78 -21.92
N TYR A 711 13.81 7.57 -21.36
CA TYR A 711 12.95 6.49 -21.84
C TYR A 711 11.46 6.81 -21.65
N LEU A 712 11.10 7.42 -20.53
CA LEU A 712 9.72 7.78 -20.16
C LEU A 712 9.48 9.29 -20.10
N SER A 713 10.35 10.06 -20.77
CA SER A 713 10.21 11.51 -21.01
C SER A 713 10.03 12.42 -19.78
N SER A 714 10.47 12.01 -18.58
CA SER A 714 10.53 12.91 -17.40
C SER A 714 11.77 13.82 -17.39
N LEU A 715 12.82 13.46 -18.12
CA LEU A 715 14.02 14.29 -18.23
C LEU A 715 13.67 15.60 -18.93
N ARG A 716 13.97 16.72 -18.27
CA ARG A 716 13.65 18.09 -18.72
C ARG A 716 12.16 18.38 -18.88
N ASN A 717 11.30 17.61 -18.20
CA ASN A 717 9.88 17.93 -18.10
C ASN A 717 9.70 19.26 -17.35
N ALA A 718 8.99 20.22 -17.94
CA ALA A 718 8.83 21.56 -17.38
C ALA A 718 7.38 21.82 -16.99
N LYS A 719 7.18 22.66 -15.98
CA LYS A 719 5.86 23.16 -15.60
C LYS A 719 5.12 23.82 -16.77
N ALA A 720 3.80 23.82 -16.69
CA ALA A 720 2.94 24.49 -17.65
C ALA A 720 3.29 25.99 -17.78
N THR A 721 3.18 26.52 -19.00
CA THR A 721 3.31 27.96 -19.28
C THR A 721 1.96 28.51 -19.73
N PHE A 722 1.74 29.81 -19.53
CA PHE A 722 0.47 30.48 -19.80
C PHE A 722 0.71 31.77 -20.57
N ASN A 723 -0.23 32.16 -21.43
CA ASN A 723 -0.20 33.48 -22.07
C ASN A 723 -0.67 34.57 -21.09
N ALA A 724 -0.65 35.83 -21.53
CA ALA A 724 -1.06 36.98 -20.71
C ALA A 724 -2.54 36.93 -20.28
N GLN A 725 -3.37 36.13 -20.95
CA GLN A 725 -4.78 35.92 -20.65
C GLN A 725 -5.02 34.71 -19.72
N GLY A 726 -3.96 34.05 -19.24
CA GLY A 726 -4.05 32.85 -18.39
C GLY A 726 -4.41 31.57 -19.14
N VAL A 727 -4.37 31.56 -20.48
CA VAL A 727 -4.57 30.35 -21.28
C VAL A 727 -3.28 29.56 -21.30
N GLN A 728 -3.38 28.27 -21.00
CA GLN A 728 -2.24 27.35 -20.99
C GLN A 728 -1.67 27.16 -22.40
N LEU A 729 -0.35 27.34 -22.54
CA LEU A 729 0.41 27.19 -23.78
C LEU A 729 1.18 25.87 -23.85
N THR A 730 1.64 25.36 -22.71
CA THR A 730 2.33 24.08 -22.59
C THR A 730 1.83 23.32 -21.37
N GLN A 731 2.01 22.00 -21.34
CA GLN A 731 1.64 21.13 -20.21
C GLN A 731 2.84 20.29 -19.76
N ALA A 732 2.79 19.80 -18.53
CA ALA A 732 3.76 18.83 -18.04
C ALA A 732 3.59 17.50 -18.80
N ASP A 733 4.68 16.82 -19.10
CA ASP A 733 4.65 15.47 -19.67
C ASP A 733 4.13 14.47 -18.62
N GLU A 734 3.10 13.72 -19.00
CA GLU A 734 2.38 12.77 -18.16
C GLU A 734 2.93 11.34 -18.24
N ASN A 735 3.80 11.04 -19.20
CA ASN A 735 4.19 9.67 -19.52
C ASN A 735 4.80 8.97 -18.31
N TYR A 736 5.87 9.52 -17.71
CA TYR A 736 6.45 8.94 -16.51
C TYR A 736 5.48 8.84 -15.32
N ALA A 737 4.61 9.84 -15.13
CA ALA A 737 3.61 9.82 -14.06
C ALA A 737 2.62 8.67 -14.23
N ARG A 738 2.20 8.38 -15.46
CA ARG A 738 1.36 7.23 -15.77
C ARG A 738 2.12 5.92 -15.58
N GLU A 739 3.31 5.81 -16.15
CA GLU A 739 4.08 4.58 -16.17
C GLU A 739 4.55 4.16 -14.77
N ILE A 740 5.00 5.10 -13.93
CA ILE A 740 5.43 4.80 -12.56
C ILE A 740 4.28 4.23 -11.72
N MET A 741 3.05 4.71 -11.93
CA MET A 741 1.86 4.17 -11.26
C MET A 741 1.45 2.82 -11.86
N GLN A 742 1.32 2.75 -13.18
CA GLN A 742 0.64 1.63 -13.84
C GLN A 742 1.53 0.41 -14.08
N LEU A 743 2.82 0.62 -14.40
CA LEU A 743 3.74 -0.47 -14.74
C LEU A 743 4.72 -0.78 -13.63
N LEU A 744 5.14 0.26 -12.88
CA LEU A 744 6.26 0.13 -11.96
C LEU A 744 5.84 -0.06 -10.50
N THR A 745 4.59 0.24 -10.11
CA THR A 745 4.19 0.21 -8.69
C THR A 745 2.79 -0.36 -8.41
N ILE A 746 1.71 0.34 -8.76
CA ILE A 746 0.37 0.08 -8.22
C ILE A 746 -0.60 -0.57 -9.22
N GLY A 747 -0.29 -0.56 -10.51
CA GLY A 747 -1.17 -1.13 -11.53
C GLY A 747 -2.42 -0.28 -11.77
N LEU A 748 -3.31 -0.77 -12.65
CA LEU A 748 -4.54 -0.06 -13.05
C LEU A 748 -5.69 -0.21 -12.04
N ASN A 749 -5.74 -1.32 -11.30
CA ASN A 749 -6.85 -1.66 -10.42
C ASN A 749 -6.36 -2.02 -9.02
N GLU A 750 -7.12 -1.64 -7.98
CA GLU A 750 -6.86 -2.03 -6.60
C GLU A 750 -6.81 -3.55 -6.47
N LEU A 751 -5.84 -4.01 -5.67
CA LEU A 751 -5.57 -5.41 -5.42
C LEU A 751 -5.84 -5.73 -3.95
N GLN A 752 -6.35 -6.93 -3.72
CA GLN A 752 -6.27 -7.56 -2.42
C GLN A 752 -4.81 -7.94 -2.10
N PRO A 753 -4.45 -8.15 -0.81
CA PRO A 753 -3.09 -8.56 -0.43
C PRO A 753 -2.57 -9.85 -1.09
N ASP A 754 -3.46 -10.71 -1.60
CA ASP A 754 -3.13 -11.92 -2.36
C ASP A 754 -3.01 -11.70 -3.88
N GLY A 755 -3.10 -10.45 -4.32
CA GLY A 755 -3.01 -10.05 -5.71
C GLY A 755 -4.25 -10.32 -6.56
N THR A 756 -5.37 -10.75 -5.97
CA THR A 756 -6.68 -10.78 -6.66
C THR A 756 -7.26 -9.36 -6.77
N LEU A 757 -8.22 -9.13 -7.68
CA LEU A 757 -8.83 -7.81 -7.84
C LEU A 757 -9.69 -7.45 -6.63
N LYS A 758 -9.57 -6.21 -6.15
CA LYS A 758 -10.53 -5.66 -5.20
C LYS A 758 -11.72 -5.09 -5.98
N LEU A 759 -12.91 -5.58 -5.64
CA LEU A 759 -14.14 -5.20 -6.32
C LEU A 759 -14.95 -4.21 -5.47
N ASP A 760 -15.66 -3.31 -6.14
CA ASP A 760 -16.65 -2.46 -5.51
C ASP A 760 -17.94 -3.24 -5.18
N ILE A 761 -18.92 -2.53 -4.63
CA ILE A 761 -20.23 -3.09 -4.29
C ILE A 761 -21.04 -3.59 -5.50
N ASN A 762 -20.65 -3.17 -6.71
CA ASN A 762 -21.24 -3.57 -7.97
C ASN A 762 -20.49 -4.75 -8.63
N GLY A 763 -19.47 -5.29 -7.97
CA GLY A 763 -18.63 -6.36 -8.50
C GLY A 763 -17.63 -5.88 -9.57
N GLN A 764 -17.37 -4.57 -9.65
CA GLN A 764 -16.45 -3.97 -10.61
C GLN A 764 -15.06 -3.75 -10.00
N PRO A 765 -13.96 -3.97 -10.75
CA PRO A 765 -12.63 -3.57 -10.31
C PRO A 765 -12.57 -2.08 -9.97
N ILE A 766 -11.93 -1.76 -8.86
CA ILE A 766 -11.72 -0.36 -8.43
C ILE A 766 -10.45 0.16 -9.08
N ALA A 767 -10.50 1.28 -9.79
CA ALA A 767 -9.30 1.90 -10.36
C ALA A 767 -8.39 2.49 -9.27
N THR A 768 -7.06 2.37 -9.43
CA THR A 768 -6.07 2.91 -8.48
C THR A 768 -5.90 4.43 -8.55
N TYR A 769 -6.19 5.02 -9.71
CA TYR A 769 -6.03 6.45 -9.97
C TYR A 769 -6.94 6.89 -11.13
N THR A 770 -7.08 8.21 -11.30
CA THR A 770 -7.82 8.83 -12.41
C THR A 770 -6.88 9.65 -13.31
N GLN A 771 -7.41 10.20 -14.41
CA GLN A 771 -6.66 11.12 -15.25
C GLN A 771 -6.19 12.36 -14.48
N ASP A 772 -7.02 12.90 -13.60
CA ASP A 772 -6.61 14.04 -12.78
C ASP A 772 -5.42 13.67 -11.90
N THR A 773 -5.41 12.46 -11.32
CA THR A 773 -4.25 11.97 -10.56
C THR A 773 -2.98 11.92 -11.42
N ILE A 774 -3.07 11.49 -12.68
CA ILE A 774 -1.93 11.50 -13.62
C ILE A 774 -1.43 12.93 -13.83
N VAL A 775 -2.32 13.88 -14.13
CA VAL A 775 -1.98 15.30 -14.33
C VAL A 775 -1.30 15.89 -13.08
N GLN A 776 -1.84 15.62 -11.88
CA GLN A 776 -1.25 16.11 -10.64
C GLN A 776 0.10 15.44 -10.34
N MET A 777 0.26 14.15 -10.64
CA MET A 777 1.54 13.45 -10.52
C MET A 777 2.57 13.95 -11.53
N ALA A 778 2.18 14.30 -12.77
CA ALA A 778 3.06 14.84 -13.80
C ALA A 778 3.78 16.12 -13.33
N LYS A 779 3.08 16.98 -12.60
CA LYS A 779 3.64 18.19 -11.99
C LYS A 779 4.81 17.89 -11.04
N ILE A 780 4.75 16.78 -10.28
CA ILE A 780 5.83 16.35 -9.36
C ILE A 780 7.14 16.13 -10.13
N PHE A 781 7.04 15.57 -11.33
CA PHE A 781 8.18 15.22 -12.17
C PHE A 781 8.66 16.37 -13.05
N THR A 782 8.17 17.60 -12.85
CA THR A 782 8.69 18.78 -13.53
C THR A 782 9.94 19.33 -12.84
N GLY A 783 10.84 19.95 -13.61
CA GLY A 783 12.06 20.58 -13.11
C GLY A 783 13.25 19.64 -12.93
N TRP A 784 13.14 18.34 -13.24
CA TRP A 784 14.26 17.41 -13.17
C TRP A 784 15.06 17.40 -14.46
N GLY A 785 16.37 17.66 -14.37
CA GLY A 785 17.27 17.74 -15.52
C GLY A 785 18.61 17.07 -15.26
N PHE A 786 19.49 17.05 -16.26
CA PHE A 786 20.83 16.48 -16.09
C PHE A 786 21.60 17.16 -14.95
N TYR A 787 22.36 16.35 -14.23
CA TYR A 787 23.48 16.87 -13.44
C TYR A 787 24.52 17.49 -14.38
N GLN A 788 25.01 18.68 -14.01
CA GLN A 788 26.09 19.37 -14.71
C GLN A 788 27.07 19.95 -13.68
N SER A 789 28.37 19.77 -13.90
CA SER A 789 29.43 20.24 -12.97
C SER A 789 29.89 21.68 -13.22
N GLY A 790 29.34 22.37 -14.23
CA GLY A 790 29.72 23.74 -14.59
C GLY A 790 29.12 24.79 -13.66
N ALA A 791 29.72 25.99 -13.61
CA ALA A 791 29.29 27.08 -12.74
C ALA A 791 27.88 27.61 -13.02
N ASN A 792 27.34 27.39 -14.23
CA ASN A 792 26.01 27.83 -14.65
C ASN A 792 25.25 26.65 -15.29
N PRO A 793 24.68 25.73 -14.48
CA PRO A 793 23.91 24.61 -15.00
C PRO A 793 22.64 25.11 -15.70
N ASN A 794 22.30 24.52 -16.83
CA ASN A 794 21.12 24.83 -17.63
C ASN A 794 20.20 23.61 -17.69
N PHE A 795 18.96 23.79 -17.26
CA PHE A 795 17.91 22.79 -17.33
C PHE A 795 17.79 22.15 -18.73
N ARG A 796 17.88 22.95 -19.80
CA ARG A 796 17.79 22.49 -21.20
C ARG A 796 19.09 21.91 -21.75
N GLY A 797 20.16 21.90 -20.96
CA GLY A 797 21.52 21.52 -21.40
C GLY A 797 22.29 22.65 -22.06
N THR A 798 23.61 22.49 -22.14
CA THR A 798 24.52 23.42 -22.84
C THR A 798 25.31 22.76 -23.98
N GLY A 799 24.93 21.54 -24.36
CA GLY A 799 25.54 20.76 -25.44
C GLY A 799 26.37 19.56 -24.95
N PRO A 800 26.82 18.68 -25.87
CA PRO A 800 27.54 17.45 -25.55
C PRO A 800 28.79 17.71 -24.69
N GLY A 801 28.95 16.95 -23.59
CA GLY A 801 30.10 17.04 -22.69
C GLY A 801 29.87 17.81 -21.38
N SER A 802 28.75 18.54 -21.27
CA SER A 802 28.32 19.23 -20.04
C SER A 802 27.28 18.46 -19.21
N GLU A 803 26.63 17.46 -19.81
CA GLU A 803 25.54 16.66 -19.27
C GLU A 803 26.08 15.31 -18.75
N SER A 804 25.65 14.88 -17.56
CA SER A 804 26.03 13.58 -17.01
C SER A 804 24.90 12.55 -17.16
N TYR A 805 25.21 11.44 -17.84
CA TYR A 805 24.33 10.26 -17.95
C TYR A 805 24.58 9.24 -16.82
N LEU A 806 25.58 9.50 -15.96
CA LEU A 806 26.02 8.62 -14.88
C LEU A 806 25.49 9.06 -13.52
N ASN A 807 25.34 10.37 -13.33
CA ASN A 807 24.84 10.94 -12.07
C ASN A 807 23.30 11.04 -12.11
N PRO A 808 22.65 10.98 -10.93
CA PRO A 808 21.21 11.26 -10.83
C PRO A 808 20.86 12.63 -11.40
N MET A 809 19.67 12.74 -11.98
CA MET A 809 19.05 14.01 -12.34
C MET A 809 18.93 14.90 -11.10
N VAL A 810 19.05 16.21 -11.32
CA VAL A 810 18.94 17.23 -10.28
C VAL A 810 17.76 18.15 -10.53
N LEU A 811 17.22 18.72 -9.45
CA LEU A 811 16.10 19.65 -9.52
C LEU A 811 16.56 21.05 -9.95
N TYR A 812 15.84 21.64 -10.89
CA TYR A 812 15.92 23.03 -11.33
C TYR A 812 14.61 23.74 -10.92
N PRO A 813 14.56 24.38 -9.73
CA PRO A 813 13.31 24.85 -9.13
C PRO A 813 12.50 25.80 -10.02
N ALA A 814 13.16 26.61 -10.86
CA ALA A 814 12.48 27.54 -11.77
C ALA A 814 11.50 26.84 -12.74
N PHE A 815 11.75 25.56 -13.05
CA PHE A 815 10.97 24.75 -13.98
C PHE A 815 10.01 23.78 -13.27
N HIS A 816 10.03 23.73 -11.93
CA HIS A 816 9.13 22.90 -11.14
C HIS A 816 7.78 23.58 -10.91
N ASP A 817 6.70 22.81 -11.00
CA ASP A 817 5.36 23.24 -10.66
C ASP A 817 5.13 23.12 -9.16
N ASP A 818 5.12 24.25 -8.45
CA ASP A 818 4.90 24.32 -7.00
C ASP A 818 3.42 24.52 -6.61
N THR A 819 2.46 24.26 -7.53
CA THR A 819 1.03 24.32 -7.19
C THR A 819 0.63 23.18 -6.25
N VAL A 820 -0.54 23.32 -5.62
CA VAL A 820 -1.16 22.22 -4.85
C VAL A 820 -1.45 21.03 -5.77
N LYS A 821 -1.23 19.81 -5.28
CA LYS A 821 -1.42 18.58 -6.04
C LYS A 821 -2.15 17.55 -5.19
N THR A 822 -3.16 16.89 -5.75
CA THR A 822 -3.80 15.71 -5.12
C THR A 822 -3.33 14.47 -5.85
N ILE A 823 -2.52 13.67 -5.18
CA ILE A 823 -1.88 12.48 -5.78
C ILE A 823 -2.58 11.20 -5.31
N VAL A 824 -2.00 10.05 -5.63
CA VAL A 824 -2.50 8.71 -5.27
C VAL A 824 -2.88 8.61 -3.78
N SER A 825 -3.90 7.80 -3.49
CA SER A 825 -4.51 7.67 -2.15
C SER A 825 -5.10 8.98 -1.60
N GLY A 826 -5.36 9.98 -2.45
CA GLY A 826 -5.92 11.27 -2.05
C GLY A 826 -4.95 12.15 -1.26
N LYS A 827 -3.65 11.84 -1.24
CA LYS A 827 -2.65 12.65 -0.53
C LYS A 827 -2.54 14.03 -1.18
N VAL A 828 -2.72 15.08 -0.39
CA VAL A 828 -2.55 16.47 -0.84
C VAL A 828 -1.13 16.93 -0.55
N ILE A 829 -0.44 17.38 -1.59
CA ILE A 829 0.85 18.05 -1.51
C ILE A 829 0.60 19.57 -1.53
N PRO A 830 1.02 20.32 -0.49
CA PRO A 830 0.72 21.73 -0.36
C PRO A 830 1.50 22.59 -1.36
N VAL A 831 1.03 23.82 -1.56
CA VAL A 831 1.70 24.82 -2.41
C VAL A 831 3.10 25.14 -1.89
N SER A 832 4.06 25.36 -2.80
CA SER A 832 5.41 25.84 -2.49
C SER A 832 6.23 24.98 -1.52
N GLN A 833 5.97 23.67 -1.48
CA GLN A 833 6.74 22.72 -0.67
C GLN A 833 8.14 22.42 -1.28
N GLY A 834 8.31 22.59 -2.59
CA GLY A 834 9.54 22.37 -3.31
C GLY A 834 9.70 20.95 -3.87
N GLY A 835 10.19 20.87 -5.11
CA GLY A 835 10.21 19.63 -5.91
C GLY A 835 10.89 18.42 -5.30
N ALA A 836 11.93 18.59 -4.48
CA ALA A 836 12.61 17.46 -3.84
C ALA A 836 11.72 16.78 -2.78
N LYS A 837 10.97 17.57 -2.01
CA LYS A 837 10.04 17.03 -1.02
C LYS A 837 8.78 16.47 -1.69
N ASP A 838 8.31 17.12 -2.76
CA ASP A 838 7.23 16.61 -3.61
C ASP A 838 7.54 15.23 -4.19
N LEU A 839 8.74 15.05 -4.76
CA LEU A 839 9.20 13.75 -5.26
C LEU A 839 9.21 12.71 -4.13
N LYS A 840 9.84 13.04 -3.00
CA LYS A 840 9.89 12.12 -1.86
C LYS A 840 8.48 11.70 -1.42
N ASP A 841 7.57 12.67 -1.27
CA ASP A 841 6.20 12.44 -0.82
C ASP A 841 5.37 11.60 -1.80
N ALA A 842 5.60 11.75 -3.10
CA ALA A 842 4.95 10.97 -4.15
C ALA A 842 5.47 9.53 -4.17
N LEU A 843 6.80 9.34 -4.13
CA LEU A 843 7.40 8.01 -4.10
C LEU A 843 7.05 7.26 -2.80
N ASP A 844 6.96 7.96 -1.66
CA ASP A 844 6.49 7.38 -0.40
C ASP A 844 5.02 6.96 -0.48
N ALA A 845 4.18 7.74 -1.16
CA ALA A 845 2.77 7.39 -1.36
C ALA A 845 2.62 6.15 -2.24
N LEU A 846 3.39 6.05 -3.35
CA LEU A 846 3.40 4.87 -4.20
C LEU A 846 3.93 3.63 -3.46
N PHE A 847 5.03 3.76 -2.73
CA PHE A 847 5.61 2.65 -1.97
C PHE A 847 4.69 2.11 -0.86
N ASN A 848 3.98 3.00 -0.17
CA ASN A 848 3.06 2.63 0.89
C ASN A 848 1.66 2.24 0.38
N HIS A 849 1.38 2.43 -0.91
CA HIS A 849 0.12 2.00 -1.48
C HIS A 849 -0.07 0.47 -1.29
N PRO A 850 -1.29 0.01 -0.91
CA PRO A 850 -1.55 -1.41 -0.65
C PRO A 850 -1.19 -2.34 -1.81
N ASN A 851 -1.38 -1.89 -3.06
CA ASN A 851 -1.06 -2.68 -4.25
C ASN A 851 0.43 -2.97 -4.46
N THR A 852 1.35 -2.12 -3.99
CA THR A 852 2.76 -2.20 -4.41
C THR A 852 3.40 -3.53 -4.02
N GLY A 853 3.09 -4.05 -2.84
CA GLY A 853 3.55 -5.35 -2.39
C GLY A 853 3.10 -6.51 -3.30
N PRO A 854 1.78 -6.78 -3.43
CA PRO A 854 1.29 -7.86 -4.30
C PRO A 854 1.63 -7.67 -5.78
N PHE A 855 1.68 -6.42 -6.27
CA PHE A 855 2.04 -6.11 -7.65
C PHE A 855 3.48 -6.53 -7.97
N ILE A 856 4.46 -6.07 -7.17
CA ILE A 856 5.87 -6.43 -7.35
C ILE A 856 6.12 -7.92 -7.09
N SER A 857 5.44 -8.48 -6.07
CA SER A 857 5.54 -9.91 -5.74
C SER A 857 5.12 -10.80 -6.91
N ARG A 858 3.97 -10.51 -7.54
CA ARG A 858 3.50 -11.26 -8.72
C ARG A 858 4.53 -11.21 -9.86
N GLN A 859 5.03 -10.03 -10.20
CA GLN A 859 5.97 -9.88 -11.31
C GLN A 859 7.28 -10.62 -11.05
N LEU A 860 7.86 -10.50 -9.84
CA LEU A 860 9.07 -11.24 -9.48
C LEU A 860 8.87 -12.76 -9.52
N ILE A 861 7.73 -13.26 -9.04
CA ILE A 861 7.41 -14.70 -9.15
C ILE A 861 7.30 -15.12 -10.62
N GLN A 862 6.66 -14.32 -11.48
CA GLN A 862 6.56 -14.61 -12.91
C GLN A 862 7.92 -14.63 -13.61
N ARG A 863 8.80 -13.68 -13.29
CA ARG A 863 10.13 -13.64 -13.90
C ARG A 863 11.02 -14.79 -13.42
N LEU A 864 10.90 -15.22 -12.15
CA LEU A 864 11.81 -16.20 -11.55
C LEU A 864 11.30 -17.64 -11.57
N VAL A 865 10.00 -17.89 -11.34
CA VAL A 865 9.49 -19.23 -10.98
C VAL A 865 8.40 -19.71 -11.95
N THR A 866 7.23 -19.05 -11.98
CA THR A 866 6.04 -19.52 -12.71
C THR A 866 5.15 -18.39 -13.21
N SER A 867 4.57 -18.53 -14.39
CA SER A 867 3.66 -17.54 -14.99
C SER A 867 2.34 -17.38 -14.21
N ASN A 868 1.94 -18.40 -13.45
CA ASN A 868 0.63 -18.50 -12.78
C ASN A 868 0.78 -18.81 -11.27
N PRO A 869 1.35 -17.90 -10.47
CA PRO A 869 1.37 -18.08 -9.02
C PRO A 869 -0.05 -18.08 -8.44
N SER A 870 -0.32 -18.92 -7.44
CA SER A 870 -1.59 -18.86 -6.74
C SER A 870 -1.72 -17.57 -5.92
N PRO A 871 -2.96 -17.15 -5.56
CA PRO A 871 -3.16 -16.07 -4.60
C PRO A 871 -2.43 -16.30 -3.26
N GLY A 872 -2.37 -17.56 -2.80
CA GLY A 872 -1.64 -17.91 -1.58
C GLY A 872 -0.13 -17.64 -1.68
N TYR A 873 0.47 -17.90 -2.83
CA TYR A 873 1.88 -17.60 -3.08
C TYR A 873 2.14 -16.10 -3.09
N ILE A 874 1.34 -15.34 -3.86
CA ILE A 874 1.45 -13.88 -3.89
C ILE A 874 1.28 -13.31 -2.48
N TYR A 875 0.30 -13.78 -1.71
CA TYR A 875 0.05 -13.33 -0.35
C TYR A 875 1.25 -13.50 0.59
N ARG A 876 1.93 -14.66 0.54
CA ARG A 876 3.11 -14.93 1.38
C ARG A 876 4.31 -14.05 0.99
N VAL A 877 4.55 -13.87 -0.31
CA VAL A 877 5.63 -13.01 -0.80
C VAL A 877 5.32 -11.52 -0.54
N ALA A 878 4.08 -11.10 -0.74
CA ALA A 878 3.63 -9.74 -0.44
C ALA A 878 3.67 -9.45 1.07
N SER A 879 3.48 -10.46 1.93
CA SER A 879 3.66 -10.34 3.38
C SER A 879 5.14 -10.10 3.73
N ALA A 880 6.07 -10.79 3.06
CA ALA A 880 7.51 -10.52 3.20
C ALA A 880 7.90 -9.12 2.67
N PHE A 881 7.27 -8.66 1.59
CA PHE A 881 7.40 -7.27 1.14
C PHE A 881 6.87 -6.30 2.20
N ALA A 882 5.74 -6.60 2.83
CA ALA A 882 5.14 -5.73 3.83
C ALA A 882 5.99 -5.64 5.10
N ASN A 883 6.63 -6.75 5.48
CA ASN A 883 7.50 -6.86 6.65
C ASN A 883 8.47 -8.04 6.47
N ASN A 884 9.76 -7.76 6.46
CA ASN A 884 10.82 -8.77 6.36
C ASN A 884 11.03 -9.64 7.63
N GLY A 885 10.16 -9.53 8.64
CA GLY A 885 10.30 -10.14 9.95
C GLY A 885 10.98 -9.24 11.00
N ALA A 886 11.55 -8.11 10.58
CA ALA A 886 12.16 -7.10 11.46
C ALA A 886 11.44 -5.74 11.39
N GLY A 887 10.23 -5.70 10.82
CA GLY A 887 9.43 -4.47 10.65
C GLY A 887 9.81 -3.62 9.44
N VAL A 888 10.70 -4.10 8.56
CA VAL A 888 11.13 -3.34 7.37
C VAL A 888 10.29 -3.74 6.17
N ARG A 889 9.56 -2.77 5.60
CA ARG A 889 8.84 -2.91 4.34
C ARG A 889 9.78 -2.76 3.15
N GLY A 890 9.56 -3.52 2.08
CA GLY A 890 10.22 -3.36 0.79
C GLY A 890 11.63 -3.95 0.70
N ASP A 891 12.06 -4.77 1.66
CA ASP A 891 13.34 -5.48 1.61
C ASP A 891 13.31 -6.56 0.51
N LEU A 892 13.94 -6.26 -0.62
CA LEU A 892 13.95 -7.15 -1.79
C LEU A 892 14.76 -8.43 -1.53
N GLY A 893 15.72 -8.42 -0.61
CA GLY A 893 16.42 -9.64 -0.20
C GLY A 893 15.46 -10.63 0.48
N ALA A 894 14.62 -10.14 1.38
CA ALA A 894 13.57 -10.93 2.02
C ALA A 894 12.49 -11.39 1.03
N VAL A 895 12.09 -10.52 0.09
CA VAL A 895 11.12 -10.86 -0.97
C VAL A 895 11.67 -11.96 -1.88
N VAL A 896 12.89 -11.83 -2.39
CA VAL A 896 13.52 -12.83 -3.26
C VAL A 896 13.66 -14.17 -2.55
N ARG A 897 14.03 -14.16 -1.26
CA ARG A 897 14.06 -15.38 -0.45
C ARG A 897 12.67 -16.00 -0.38
N ALA A 898 11.63 -15.23 -0.06
CA ALA A 898 10.25 -15.71 0.01
C ALA A 898 9.79 -16.30 -1.33
N VAL A 899 10.13 -15.68 -2.47
CA VAL A 899 9.87 -16.24 -3.81
C VAL A 899 10.54 -17.62 -3.96
N LEU A 900 11.86 -17.69 -3.81
CA LEU A 900 12.60 -18.91 -4.18
C LEU A 900 12.39 -20.09 -3.21
N THR A 901 11.97 -19.83 -1.98
CA THR A 901 11.75 -20.87 -0.96
C THR A 901 10.28 -21.18 -0.69
N ASP A 902 9.35 -20.57 -1.41
CA ASP A 902 7.91 -20.80 -1.20
C ASP A 902 7.50 -22.27 -1.41
N TYR A 903 6.45 -22.67 -0.70
CA TYR A 903 5.84 -24.00 -0.84
C TYR A 903 5.50 -24.34 -2.30
N GLU A 904 4.94 -23.42 -3.07
CA GLU A 904 4.59 -23.67 -4.48
C GLU A 904 5.83 -23.81 -5.36
N ALA A 905 6.88 -23.03 -5.08
CA ALA A 905 8.14 -23.13 -5.81
C ALA A 905 8.87 -24.46 -5.52
N ARG A 906 8.81 -24.96 -4.27
CA ARG A 906 9.65 -26.08 -3.80
C ARG A 906 8.91 -27.41 -3.69
N SER A 907 7.60 -27.43 -3.52
CA SER A 907 6.84 -28.67 -3.42
C SER A 907 6.87 -29.45 -4.74
N SER A 908 6.85 -30.78 -4.66
CA SER A 908 6.70 -31.66 -5.82
C SER A 908 5.24 -31.77 -6.29
N VAL A 909 4.28 -31.37 -5.44
CA VAL A 909 2.83 -31.47 -5.72
C VAL A 909 2.45 -30.68 -6.97
N PHE A 910 3.05 -29.51 -7.18
CA PHE A 910 2.71 -28.63 -8.30
C PHE A 910 3.38 -29.01 -9.62
N LEU A 911 4.43 -29.84 -9.61
CA LEU A 911 5.18 -30.18 -10.83
C LEU A 911 4.32 -30.82 -11.92
N ASN A 912 3.21 -31.45 -11.55
CA ASN A 912 2.26 -32.08 -12.46
C ASN A 912 0.92 -31.34 -12.56
N THR A 913 0.76 -30.21 -11.86
CA THR A 913 -0.45 -29.39 -11.93
C THR A 913 -0.49 -28.64 -13.25
N ALA A 914 -1.63 -28.72 -13.95
CA ALA A 914 -1.87 -27.94 -15.15
C ALA A 914 -1.78 -26.44 -14.83
N GLY A 915 -0.95 -25.70 -15.57
CA GLY A 915 -0.73 -24.26 -15.39
C GLY A 915 0.46 -23.86 -14.53
N TYR A 916 1.10 -24.80 -13.83
CA TYR A 916 2.33 -24.51 -13.06
C TYR A 916 3.58 -24.57 -13.94
N GLY A 917 4.53 -23.67 -13.67
CA GLY A 917 5.73 -23.43 -14.47
C GLY A 917 5.61 -22.21 -15.39
N LYS A 918 6.56 -22.05 -16.32
CA LYS A 918 6.58 -21.04 -17.38
C LYS A 918 7.34 -21.53 -18.60
N ALA A 919 7.07 -20.96 -19.78
CA ALA A 919 8.02 -21.14 -20.88
C ALA A 919 9.33 -20.44 -20.53
N LYS A 920 10.46 -21.09 -20.82
CA LYS A 920 11.77 -20.48 -20.66
C LYS A 920 11.94 -19.41 -21.72
N GLU A 921 12.29 -18.23 -21.27
CA GLU A 921 12.66 -17.14 -22.15
C GLU A 921 13.81 -17.56 -23.08
N PRO A 922 13.77 -17.19 -24.37
CA PRO A 922 14.78 -17.57 -25.35
C PRO A 922 16.21 -17.23 -24.90
N LEU A 923 16.40 -16.06 -24.29
CA LEU A 923 17.70 -15.62 -23.79
C LEU A 923 18.21 -16.51 -22.64
N LEU A 924 17.34 -16.90 -21.72
CA LEU A 924 17.68 -17.79 -20.60
C LEU A 924 18.02 -19.21 -21.05
N ARG A 925 17.46 -19.68 -22.18
CA ARG A 925 17.84 -20.96 -22.78
C ARG A 925 19.28 -20.92 -23.29
N ALA A 926 19.69 -19.82 -23.93
CA ALA A 926 21.05 -19.64 -24.42
C ALA A 926 22.06 -19.48 -23.27
N THR A 927 21.74 -18.65 -22.25
CA THR A 927 22.62 -18.50 -21.08
C THR A 927 22.79 -19.82 -20.32
N SER A 928 21.73 -20.62 -20.20
CA SER A 928 21.79 -21.90 -19.49
C SER A 928 22.74 -22.88 -20.17
N ILE A 929 22.75 -22.92 -21.51
CA ILE A 929 23.70 -23.75 -22.27
C ILE A 929 25.13 -23.26 -22.05
N LEU A 930 25.38 -21.96 -22.25
CA LEU A 930 26.72 -21.40 -22.10
C LEU A 930 27.24 -21.62 -20.68
N ARG A 931 26.41 -21.43 -19.66
CA ARG A 931 26.80 -21.57 -18.27
C ARG A 931 27.09 -23.02 -17.89
N ALA A 932 26.22 -23.96 -18.26
CA ALA A 932 26.39 -25.37 -17.91
C ALA A 932 27.64 -26.03 -18.52
N PHE A 933 28.09 -25.55 -19.69
CA PHE A 933 29.21 -26.13 -20.44
C PHE A 933 30.39 -25.16 -20.58
N ASN A 934 30.55 -24.23 -19.64
CA ASN A 934 31.67 -23.27 -19.58
C ASN A 934 31.95 -22.58 -20.92
N GLY A 935 30.89 -22.13 -21.58
CA GLY A 935 30.91 -21.48 -22.88
C GLY A 935 31.60 -20.13 -22.82
N ALA A 936 32.70 -19.99 -23.57
CA ALA A 936 33.51 -18.79 -23.69
C ALA A 936 34.33 -18.83 -25.00
N SER A 937 34.92 -17.71 -25.39
CA SER A 937 36.05 -17.70 -26.34
C SER A 937 37.37 -17.83 -25.57
N ASP A 938 38.47 -18.15 -26.26
CA ASP A 938 39.78 -18.25 -25.59
C ASP A 938 40.32 -16.88 -25.16
N ALA A 939 39.91 -15.80 -25.82
CA ALA A 939 40.20 -14.43 -25.38
C ALA A 939 39.27 -13.94 -24.26
N GLY A 940 38.29 -14.74 -23.82
CA GLY A 940 37.33 -14.35 -22.77
C GLY A 940 36.29 -13.31 -23.21
N ARG A 941 36.23 -12.99 -24.52
CA ARG A 941 35.27 -12.04 -25.11
C ARG A 941 34.02 -12.75 -25.63
N TYR A 942 32.86 -12.15 -25.41
CA TYR A 942 31.54 -12.70 -25.76
C TYR A 942 30.96 -11.99 -26.98
N THR A 943 31.60 -12.20 -28.13
CA THR A 943 31.18 -11.62 -29.42
C THR A 943 31.26 -12.70 -30.50
N ASN A 944 30.13 -13.20 -30.99
CA ASN A 944 30.11 -14.20 -32.07
C ASN A 944 29.47 -13.60 -33.32
N ALA A 945 30.21 -13.53 -34.43
CA ALA A 945 29.67 -13.14 -35.74
C ALA A 945 28.66 -14.17 -36.30
N GLY A 946 28.77 -15.46 -35.92
CA GLY A 946 27.91 -16.55 -36.43
C GLY A 946 26.70 -16.93 -35.56
N ALA A 947 26.73 -16.64 -34.26
CA ALA A 947 25.61 -16.84 -33.33
C ALA A 947 24.98 -15.51 -32.88
N SER A 948 25.39 -14.38 -33.47
CA SER A 948 25.01 -13.01 -33.11
C SER A 948 24.83 -12.77 -31.60
N LEU A 949 25.79 -13.17 -30.75
CA LEU A 949 25.78 -12.80 -29.32
C LEU A 949 25.83 -11.28 -29.12
N THR A 950 26.36 -10.56 -30.12
CA THR A 950 26.39 -9.10 -30.20
C THR A 950 25.01 -8.49 -30.45
N ASN A 951 24.11 -9.22 -31.09
CA ASN A 951 22.75 -8.78 -31.32
C ASN A 951 21.79 -9.99 -31.45
N PRO A 952 21.41 -10.62 -30.33
CA PRO A 952 20.62 -11.85 -30.36
C PRO A 952 19.17 -11.64 -30.79
N GLU A 953 18.70 -10.38 -30.87
CA GLU A 953 17.32 -10.04 -31.23
C GLU A 953 17.07 -9.98 -32.76
N THR A 954 18.12 -9.81 -33.58
CA THR A 954 17.93 -9.45 -35.01
C THR A 954 17.17 -10.54 -35.75
N ILE A 955 16.12 -10.16 -36.47
CA ILE A 955 15.26 -11.10 -37.19
C ILE A 955 15.98 -11.56 -38.46
N GLY A 956 16.21 -12.86 -38.55
CA GLY A 956 16.90 -13.57 -39.64
C GLY A 956 16.74 -15.08 -39.43
N THR A 957 17.57 -15.91 -40.05
CA THR A 957 17.46 -17.38 -39.89
C THR A 957 17.92 -17.90 -38.52
N THR A 958 18.56 -17.05 -37.70
CA THR A 958 19.10 -17.36 -36.36
C THR A 958 18.84 -16.17 -35.41
N SER A 959 17.75 -16.22 -34.63
CA SER A 959 17.32 -15.12 -33.76
C SER A 959 16.60 -15.63 -32.52
N LEU A 960 16.84 -14.97 -31.38
CA LEU A 960 16.09 -15.18 -30.15
C LEU A 960 14.88 -14.25 -30.00
N ALA A 961 14.74 -13.23 -30.85
CA ALA A 961 13.78 -12.12 -30.69
C ALA A 961 13.85 -11.43 -29.30
N GLN A 962 14.95 -11.63 -28.57
CA GLN A 962 15.18 -11.14 -27.22
C GLN A 962 16.65 -10.79 -27.03
N ALA A 963 16.94 -9.62 -26.46
CA ALA A 963 18.28 -9.19 -26.08
C ALA A 963 18.25 -8.36 -24.80
N ALA A 964 19.24 -8.54 -23.92
CA ALA A 964 19.28 -7.82 -22.67
C ALA A 964 19.29 -6.29 -22.89
N ALA A 965 18.40 -5.59 -22.18
CA ALA A 965 18.24 -4.15 -22.23
C ALA A 965 17.97 -3.57 -23.65
N ARG A 966 17.28 -4.35 -24.51
CA ARG A 966 16.83 -3.93 -25.86
C ARG A 966 15.33 -4.13 -26.06
N ALA A 967 14.56 -3.94 -25.00
CA ALA A 967 13.12 -4.10 -25.00
C ALA A 967 12.46 -3.29 -26.14
N PRO A 968 11.54 -3.89 -26.93
CA PRO A 968 10.84 -3.18 -28.00
C PRO A 968 9.81 -2.17 -27.47
N THR A 969 9.32 -2.36 -26.24
CA THR A 969 8.27 -1.53 -25.64
C THR A 969 8.48 -1.35 -24.14
N VAL A 970 7.68 -0.47 -23.52
CA VAL A 970 7.64 -0.28 -22.05
C VAL A 970 7.23 -1.53 -21.28
N PHE A 971 6.63 -2.53 -21.93
CA PHE A 971 6.29 -3.84 -21.33
C PHE A 971 7.45 -4.84 -21.37
N ASN A 972 8.64 -4.37 -21.73
CA ASN A 972 9.73 -5.23 -22.12
C ASN A 972 9.36 -6.06 -23.39
N PHE A 973 9.79 -7.32 -23.49
CA PHE A 973 9.47 -8.22 -24.60
C PHE A 973 8.05 -8.75 -24.57
N PHE A 974 7.43 -8.84 -23.39
CA PHE A 974 6.11 -9.42 -23.21
C PHE A 974 5.41 -8.88 -21.96
N GLU A 975 4.10 -8.73 -22.04
CA GLU A 975 3.26 -8.21 -20.98
C GLU A 975 3.11 -9.23 -19.83
N PRO A 976 3.25 -8.81 -18.57
CA PRO A 976 3.03 -9.70 -17.41
C PRO A 976 1.63 -10.33 -17.35
N GLY A 977 0.64 -9.66 -17.94
CA GLY A 977 -0.74 -10.11 -18.02
C GLY A 977 -1.13 -10.79 -19.33
N TYR A 978 -0.18 -11.08 -20.24
CA TYR A 978 -0.53 -11.69 -21.52
C TYR A 978 -1.11 -13.10 -21.34
N VAL A 979 -2.16 -13.36 -22.10
CA VAL A 979 -2.87 -14.64 -22.16
C VAL A 979 -2.93 -15.07 -23.62
N LEU A 980 -2.50 -16.30 -23.88
CA LEU A 980 -2.64 -16.89 -25.20
C LEU A 980 -4.10 -17.33 -25.43
N PRO A 981 -4.80 -16.82 -26.46
CA PRO A 981 -6.17 -17.23 -26.76
C PRO A 981 -6.31 -18.76 -26.94
N GLY A 982 -7.49 -19.29 -26.62
CA GLY A 982 -7.78 -20.72 -26.69
C GLY A 982 -7.77 -21.39 -25.31
N ALA A 983 -7.11 -22.56 -25.21
CA ALA A 983 -7.21 -23.42 -24.03
C ALA A 983 -6.63 -22.77 -22.75
N LEU A 984 -5.55 -21.97 -22.86
CA LEU A 984 -4.97 -21.27 -21.72
C LEU A 984 -5.87 -20.15 -21.21
N ALA A 985 -6.40 -19.33 -22.12
CA ALA A 985 -7.40 -18.31 -21.78
C ALA A 985 -8.66 -18.90 -21.12
N ALA A 986 -9.17 -20.01 -21.65
CA ALA A 986 -10.34 -20.72 -21.08
C ALA A 986 -10.08 -21.24 -19.66
N ALA A 987 -8.84 -21.63 -19.38
CA ALA A 987 -8.40 -22.02 -18.04
C ALA A 987 -8.10 -20.82 -17.12
N GLY A 988 -8.10 -19.58 -17.64
CA GLY A 988 -7.73 -18.37 -16.90
C GLY A 988 -6.23 -18.29 -16.61
N LEU A 989 -5.39 -18.88 -17.46
CA LEU A 989 -3.94 -18.95 -17.28
C LEU A 989 -3.22 -17.88 -18.09
N TYR A 990 -2.32 -17.15 -17.43
CA TYR A 990 -1.33 -16.28 -18.04
C TYR A 990 -0.22 -17.08 -18.70
N ALA A 991 0.29 -16.56 -19.81
CA ALA A 991 1.40 -17.14 -20.55
C ALA A 991 2.34 -16.06 -21.11
N PRO A 992 2.91 -15.16 -20.28
CA PRO A 992 3.65 -13.98 -20.75
C PRO A 992 4.68 -14.28 -21.83
N GLU A 993 5.54 -15.28 -21.59
CA GLU A 993 6.64 -15.64 -22.47
C GLU A 993 6.18 -16.18 -23.84
N PHE A 994 4.92 -16.61 -23.97
CA PHE A 994 4.35 -17.04 -25.25
C PHE A 994 4.04 -15.87 -26.19
N GLN A 995 3.98 -14.62 -25.70
CA GLN A 995 3.73 -13.46 -26.57
C GLN A 995 4.81 -13.28 -27.65
N ILE A 996 6.04 -13.71 -27.36
CA ILE A 996 7.15 -13.70 -28.31
C ILE A 996 7.39 -15.07 -28.98
N LEU A 997 6.53 -16.07 -28.72
CA LEU A 997 6.57 -17.38 -29.38
C LEU A 997 5.60 -17.41 -30.57
N THR A 998 6.07 -16.88 -31.69
CA THR A 998 5.43 -16.89 -33.01
C THR A 998 5.80 -18.12 -33.84
N ASP A 999 5.10 -18.32 -34.96
CA ASP A 999 5.47 -19.30 -36.00
C ASP A 999 6.92 -19.15 -36.48
N THR A 1000 7.39 -17.91 -36.59
CA THR A 1000 8.75 -17.56 -36.99
C THR A 1000 9.75 -17.92 -35.90
N THR A 1001 9.52 -17.48 -34.67
CA THR A 1001 10.46 -17.70 -33.55
C THR A 1001 10.51 -19.16 -33.08
N ALA A 1002 9.42 -19.92 -33.29
CA ALA A 1002 9.41 -21.37 -33.12
C ALA A 1002 10.47 -22.08 -34.00
N ILE A 1003 10.88 -21.46 -35.11
CA ILE A 1003 11.94 -21.95 -36.00
C ILE A 1003 13.29 -21.28 -35.68
N THR A 1004 13.31 -19.94 -35.52
CA THR A 1004 14.58 -19.22 -35.37
C THR A 1004 15.27 -19.47 -34.04
N ILE A 1005 14.52 -19.73 -32.96
CA ILE A 1005 15.09 -20.00 -31.63
C ILE A 1005 15.87 -21.33 -31.64
N PRO A 1006 15.31 -22.48 -32.06
CA PRO A 1006 16.09 -23.71 -32.21
C PRO A 1006 17.33 -23.52 -33.10
N ASN A 1007 17.22 -22.80 -34.22
CA ASN A 1007 18.38 -22.50 -35.09
C ASN A 1007 19.46 -21.69 -34.36
N TYR A 1008 19.06 -20.72 -33.53
CA TYR A 1008 19.99 -19.96 -32.70
C TYR A 1008 20.68 -20.87 -31.68
N LEU A 1009 19.93 -21.71 -30.95
CA LEU A 1009 20.50 -22.65 -29.99
C LEU A 1009 21.45 -23.66 -30.66
N TYR A 1010 21.11 -24.11 -31.87
CA TYR A 1010 22.00 -24.93 -32.69
C TYR A 1010 23.31 -24.20 -32.96
N SER A 1011 23.28 -22.92 -33.35
CA SER A 1011 24.49 -22.13 -33.60
C SER A 1011 25.37 -22.02 -32.36
N VAL A 1012 24.80 -21.88 -31.17
CA VAL A 1012 25.53 -21.85 -29.90
C VAL A 1012 26.17 -23.21 -29.58
N ILE A 1013 25.42 -24.30 -29.74
CA ILE A 1013 25.86 -25.67 -29.40
C ILE A 1013 26.96 -26.16 -30.36
N TYR A 1014 26.82 -25.88 -31.65
CA TYR A 1014 27.71 -26.36 -32.71
C TYR A 1014 28.86 -25.41 -33.02
N SER A 1015 28.94 -24.25 -32.35
CA SER A 1015 30.09 -23.36 -32.47
C SER A 1015 31.37 -24.04 -31.97
N ASN A 1016 32.44 -23.90 -32.75
CA ASN A 1016 33.78 -24.35 -32.37
C ASN A 1016 34.50 -23.21 -31.66
N ARG A 1017 34.86 -23.44 -30.40
CA ARG A 1017 35.60 -22.49 -29.57
C ARG A 1017 36.95 -22.16 -30.20
N ASN A 1018 37.30 -20.89 -30.24
CA ASN A 1018 38.63 -20.40 -30.61
C ASN A 1018 38.89 -19.04 -29.94
N ALA A 1019 39.98 -18.36 -30.32
CA ALA A 1019 40.35 -17.03 -29.81
C ALA A 1019 39.20 -16.01 -29.79
N ALA A 1020 38.41 -15.94 -30.86
CA ALA A 1020 37.33 -14.95 -31.01
C ALA A 1020 35.92 -15.54 -30.87
N THR A 1021 35.76 -16.85 -31.09
CA THR A 1021 34.45 -17.52 -31.11
C THR A 1021 34.15 -18.19 -29.79
N VAL A 1022 33.02 -17.82 -29.18
CA VAL A 1022 32.41 -18.51 -28.04
C VAL A 1022 31.95 -19.90 -28.48
N GLY A 1023 32.44 -20.92 -27.80
CA GLY A 1023 32.00 -22.31 -27.96
C GLY A 1023 32.02 -23.06 -26.62
N LEU A 1024 31.39 -24.23 -26.59
CA LEU A 1024 31.22 -25.03 -25.37
C LEU A 1024 32.49 -25.83 -25.04
N ALA A 1025 32.81 -25.96 -23.75
CA ALA A 1025 33.84 -26.88 -23.25
C ALA A 1025 33.17 -28.21 -22.87
N LEU A 1026 33.23 -29.19 -23.77
CA LEU A 1026 32.52 -30.47 -23.63
C LEU A 1026 33.37 -31.60 -23.05
N THR A 1027 34.65 -31.36 -22.74
CA THR A 1027 35.63 -32.38 -22.34
C THR A 1027 35.13 -33.30 -21.24
N ASP A 1028 34.47 -32.76 -20.22
CA ASP A 1028 33.99 -33.51 -19.06
C ASP A 1028 32.76 -34.39 -19.38
N VAL A 1029 32.06 -34.09 -20.48
CA VAL A 1029 30.82 -34.78 -20.89
C VAL A 1029 31.07 -35.78 -22.03
N LEU A 1030 32.15 -35.61 -22.79
CA LEU A 1030 32.52 -36.52 -23.90
C LEU A 1030 32.52 -38.01 -23.52
N PRO A 1031 33.01 -38.45 -22.34
CA PRO A 1031 32.96 -39.87 -21.96
C PRO A 1031 31.55 -40.47 -21.97
N LEU A 1032 30.51 -39.66 -21.68
CA LEU A 1032 29.12 -40.11 -21.64
C LEU A 1032 28.56 -40.41 -23.04
N ALA A 1033 29.21 -39.98 -24.13
CA ALA A 1033 28.81 -40.29 -25.51
C ALA A 1033 28.74 -41.80 -25.80
N LYS A 1034 29.46 -42.61 -25.01
CA LYS A 1034 29.51 -44.07 -25.10
C LYS A 1034 28.36 -44.74 -24.34
N THR A 1035 27.64 -43.99 -23.52
CA THR A 1035 26.54 -44.44 -22.66
C THR A 1035 25.32 -43.54 -22.88
N PRO A 1036 24.59 -43.68 -24.00
CA PRO A 1036 23.53 -42.75 -24.39
C PRO A 1036 22.48 -42.48 -23.31
N GLN A 1037 22.12 -43.48 -22.51
CA GLN A 1037 21.19 -43.31 -21.38
C GLN A 1037 21.73 -42.30 -20.35
N GLN A 1038 22.96 -42.50 -19.88
CA GLN A 1038 23.60 -41.61 -18.89
C GLN A 1038 23.82 -40.21 -19.45
N LEU A 1039 24.14 -40.09 -20.74
CA LEU A 1039 24.25 -38.78 -21.41
C LEU A 1039 22.91 -38.04 -21.39
N VAL A 1040 21.82 -38.70 -21.76
CA VAL A 1040 20.49 -38.07 -21.78
C VAL A 1040 20.00 -37.75 -20.36
N ASP A 1041 20.27 -38.61 -19.37
CA ASP A 1041 19.94 -38.35 -17.97
C ASP A 1041 20.71 -37.13 -17.43
N TYR A 1042 22.00 -37.00 -17.77
CA TYR A 1042 22.80 -35.81 -17.46
C TYR A 1042 22.21 -34.56 -18.10
N MET A 1043 21.90 -34.59 -19.40
CA MET A 1043 21.33 -33.45 -20.12
C MET A 1043 19.96 -33.06 -19.55
N ASN A 1044 19.11 -34.03 -19.23
CA ASN A 1044 17.81 -33.80 -18.62
C ASN A 1044 17.94 -33.16 -17.24
N LEU A 1045 18.87 -33.62 -16.41
CA LEU A 1045 19.11 -33.02 -15.09
C LEU A 1045 19.58 -31.58 -15.21
N VAL A 1046 20.62 -31.31 -16.00
CA VAL A 1046 21.24 -29.98 -16.04
C VAL A 1046 20.39 -28.97 -16.82
N MET A 1047 19.75 -29.36 -17.93
CA MET A 1047 18.98 -28.44 -18.76
C MET A 1047 17.50 -28.35 -18.39
N SER A 1048 16.94 -29.40 -17.77
CA SER A 1048 15.50 -29.55 -17.56
C SER A 1048 15.14 -29.99 -16.13
N ALA A 1049 16.08 -29.98 -15.19
CA ALA A 1049 15.87 -30.41 -13.81
C ALA A 1049 15.26 -31.82 -13.66
N GLY A 1050 15.49 -32.69 -14.64
CA GLY A 1050 14.92 -34.04 -14.68
C GLY A 1050 13.45 -34.12 -15.11
N SER A 1051 12.86 -33.01 -15.59
CA SER A 1051 11.42 -32.91 -15.86
C SER A 1051 10.96 -33.45 -17.21
N LEU A 1052 11.88 -33.86 -18.10
CA LEU A 1052 11.51 -34.49 -19.38
C LEU A 1052 10.72 -35.79 -19.12
N PRO A 1053 9.58 -36.00 -19.81
CA PRO A 1053 8.85 -37.28 -19.73
C PRO A 1053 9.74 -38.45 -20.17
N LYS A 1054 9.59 -39.61 -19.52
CA LYS A 1054 10.36 -40.82 -19.84
C LYS A 1054 10.26 -41.22 -21.33
N THR A 1055 9.07 -41.08 -21.91
CA THR A 1055 8.85 -41.32 -23.34
C THR A 1055 9.72 -40.44 -24.23
N MET A 1056 9.96 -39.19 -23.82
CA MET A 1056 10.81 -38.25 -24.54
C MET A 1056 12.29 -38.59 -24.36
N THR A 1057 12.74 -38.89 -23.14
CA THR A 1057 14.13 -39.31 -22.92
C THR A 1057 14.45 -40.58 -23.70
N ASP A 1058 13.52 -41.54 -23.79
CA ASP A 1058 13.71 -42.78 -24.56
C ASP A 1058 13.85 -42.54 -26.07
N VAL A 1059 13.09 -41.60 -26.61
CA VAL A 1059 13.22 -41.17 -28.01
C VAL A 1059 14.61 -40.57 -28.26
N ILE A 1060 15.10 -39.72 -27.36
CA ILE A 1060 16.43 -39.09 -27.49
C ILE A 1060 17.53 -40.16 -27.36
N VAL A 1061 17.45 -41.05 -26.36
CA VAL A 1061 18.42 -42.16 -26.19
C VAL A 1061 18.46 -43.03 -27.44
N SER A 1062 17.29 -43.37 -27.98
CA SER A 1062 17.19 -44.15 -29.22
C SER A 1062 17.77 -43.41 -30.43
N ALA A 1063 17.61 -42.08 -30.52
CA ALA A 1063 18.18 -41.27 -31.59
C ALA A 1063 19.72 -41.27 -31.52
N ILE A 1064 20.29 -41.04 -30.33
CA ILE A 1064 21.75 -41.06 -30.13
C ILE A 1064 22.35 -42.44 -30.37
N THR A 1065 21.67 -43.50 -29.92
CA THR A 1065 22.12 -44.89 -30.11
C THR A 1065 22.16 -45.29 -31.59
N ARG A 1066 21.25 -44.75 -32.41
CA ARG A 1066 21.14 -45.04 -33.85
C ARG A 1066 22.06 -44.19 -34.73
N MET A 1067 22.80 -43.24 -34.18
CA MET A 1067 23.76 -42.45 -34.97
C MET A 1067 24.84 -43.35 -35.58
N PRO A 1068 25.34 -43.06 -36.80
CA PRO A 1068 26.40 -43.83 -37.43
C PRO A 1068 27.61 -44.04 -36.51
N ALA A 1069 28.26 -45.20 -36.62
CA ALA A 1069 29.47 -45.49 -35.83
C ALA A 1069 30.62 -44.50 -36.10
N SER A 1070 30.62 -43.84 -37.27
CA SER A 1070 31.57 -42.79 -37.64
C SER A 1070 31.29 -41.42 -37.01
N THR A 1071 30.14 -41.21 -36.36
CA THR A 1071 29.81 -39.97 -35.68
C THR A 1071 30.74 -39.74 -34.48
N SER A 1072 31.34 -38.55 -34.40
CA SER A 1072 32.24 -38.18 -33.31
C SER A 1072 31.52 -38.14 -31.95
N ASP A 1073 32.25 -38.41 -30.86
CA ASP A 1073 31.70 -38.29 -29.51
C ASP A 1073 31.19 -36.86 -29.23
N THR A 1074 31.88 -35.84 -29.77
CA THR A 1074 31.45 -34.45 -29.71
C THR A 1074 30.09 -34.23 -30.35
N ASP A 1075 29.85 -34.79 -31.53
CA ASP A 1075 28.57 -34.63 -32.23
C ASP A 1075 27.44 -35.38 -31.52
N LYS A 1076 27.71 -36.54 -30.91
CA LYS A 1076 26.73 -37.25 -30.07
C LYS A 1076 26.31 -36.41 -28.86
N VAL A 1077 27.27 -35.79 -28.16
CA VAL A 1077 26.99 -34.89 -27.03
C VAL A 1077 26.20 -33.67 -27.47
N ARG A 1078 26.63 -33.01 -28.55
CA ARG A 1078 25.94 -31.84 -29.13
C ARG A 1078 24.51 -32.18 -29.56
N SER A 1079 24.29 -33.33 -30.19
CA SER A 1079 22.96 -33.80 -30.59
C SER A 1079 22.07 -34.10 -29.39
N ALA A 1080 22.59 -34.75 -28.35
CA ALA A 1080 21.82 -35.01 -27.13
C ALA A 1080 21.38 -33.69 -26.45
N LEU A 1081 22.31 -32.74 -26.32
CA LEU A 1081 22.04 -31.41 -25.79
C LEU A 1081 20.97 -30.69 -26.63
N TYR A 1082 21.15 -30.64 -27.96
CA TYR A 1082 20.23 -29.97 -28.87
C TYR A 1082 18.82 -30.55 -28.80
N LEU A 1083 18.69 -31.89 -28.81
CA LEU A 1083 17.39 -32.56 -28.70
C LEU A 1083 16.69 -32.27 -27.36
N VAL A 1084 17.44 -32.22 -26.25
CA VAL A 1084 16.88 -31.87 -24.95
C VAL A 1084 16.39 -30.42 -24.92
N VAL A 1085 17.21 -29.45 -25.36
CA VAL A 1085 16.85 -28.04 -25.24
C VAL A 1085 15.82 -27.58 -26.27
N SER A 1086 15.69 -28.26 -27.41
CA SER A 1086 14.72 -27.95 -28.47
C SER A 1086 13.37 -28.67 -28.29
N ALA A 1087 13.30 -29.70 -27.44
CA ALA A 1087 12.06 -30.38 -27.15
C ALA A 1087 11.06 -29.47 -26.41
N PRO A 1088 9.74 -29.58 -26.68
CA PRO A 1088 8.72 -28.75 -26.01
C PRO A 1088 8.76 -28.84 -24.48
N ALA A 1089 9.00 -30.02 -23.91
CA ALA A 1089 9.13 -30.17 -22.46
C ALA A 1089 10.46 -29.57 -21.92
N GLY A 1090 11.51 -29.55 -22.75
CA GLY A 1090 12.80 -28.95 -22.40
C GLY A 1090 12.77 -27.41 -22.39
N SER A 1091 11.85 -26.80 -23.15
CA SER A 1091 11.61 -25.36 -23.17
C SER A 1091 10.72 -24.86 -22.02
N ILE A 1092 10.25 -25.74 -21.13
CA ILE A 1092 9.47 -25.34 -19.94
C ILE A 1092 10.38 -25.31 -18.71
N GLN A 1093 10.21 -24.28 -17.89
CA GLN A 1093 10.73 -24.19 -16.53
C GLN A 1093 9.61 -24.58 -15.56
N LYS A 1094 9.90 -25.50 -14.64
CA LYS A 1094 9.00 -25.86 -13.53
C LYS A 1094 9.65 -25.51 -12.19
#